data_AF-A0A433MWU8-F1
#
_entry.id   AF-A0A433MWU8-F1
#
_cell.length_a   1.000
_cell.length_b   1.000
_cell.length_c   1.000
_cell.angle_alpha   90.00
_cell.angle_beta   90.00
_cell.angle_gamma   90.00
#
_symmetry.space_group_name_H-M   'P 1'
#
loop_
_entity.id
_entity.type
_entity.pdbx_description
1 polymer ?
#
loop_
_entity_poly.entity_id
_entity_poly.type
_entity_poly.pdbx_seq_one_letter_code
_entity_poly.pdbx_strand_id
1 'polypeptide(L)'
;MVVSAIAIFLLHSQKQQAIYTKESNYAIHARQSFNQPQYYPIEQTLPSHYQPIANWVGRLILPNVQQIRSGADWVWLEVQHAPPAAKNLIGKVVRLEWKHTQQIQPYVRRVTRDVNFTPATKDSERAGNIHPSRLDGRLKVGALQSLAGFRPNDDVIVTLDHVEIIEQGDSQILLQIEQEPVLATGRFYGLVKILKAEAPRSSEFFRVRHYNPASGNFDSAEEIIRIPQQAIDTRNIPPSTPQQIEASTAGKTGWYIYGAKDAKDVFVVQALAPRSLFQLQPDDIIWGTEAGINYIKYENWQNTEANKGKIRKALVVPQTTQPLSEWHEGDKAIVLHIFGGIGGKKGEVLSIPSTVTGHFAFGVVEIVRDRFTNELQFAIQYHQIYAHNPDGIISGTHSWANYMGNLQWGWLATRPVTDILIKFDPVTQDYNFDGIKLSPLQEFIRQLQIMMARYRVGDGTGSAMVTPAISCVQDSNQALYAAIKAIKQQVSSTPAIQKWLKTHPEDSQTLRFQQLVSLGSSLEKELLPLGIVRADWESNATAVAGIDDGKQPFRDPSIWAGLTSWRSTTPRQAHDELAALFLKHGAKLWFLQSNQVGGWNPDIIPVAPTPFFGQIKIPFTQVSPMPIILNRVLASLAIPEVRDWLVVGVTLLMYGAIALPLGFSSGFLQLNFWSESWIKLFSVTLGGLIFPALSEELVFRVLLLPHPTEVVNWGNWALWAALSLLLFILYHPLNGKIFSRFGLPTASNHPIFLTLTGLLGLGCTVAYALTGSLWAIATIHWIVVVVWLIFLGGMHRLHLK
;
A
#
# COMPACT_ATOMS: atom_id res chain seq x y z
N MET A 1 8.52 -25.72 -0.76
CA MET A 1 9.88 -26.00 -1.28
C MET A 1 10.02 -25.73 -2.78
N VAL A 2 9.10 -26.17 -3.66
CA VAL A 2 9.21 -25.93 -5.12
C VAL A 2 9.07 -24.45 -5.50
N VAL A 3 8.20 -23.69 -4.85
CA VAL A 3 8.04 -22.24 -5.08
C VAL A 3 9.29 -21.45 -4.66
N SER A 4 9.95 -21.87 -3.58
CA SER A 4 11.19 -21.27 -3.08
C SER A 4 12.38 -21.60 -4.00
N ALA A 5 12.45 -22.82 -4.56
CA ALA A 5 13.47 -23.20 -5.53
C ALA A 5 13.32 -22.47 -6.87
N ILE A 6 12.08 -22.24 -7.32
CA ILE A 6 11.79 -21.46 -8.53
C ILE A 6 12.07 -19.97 -8.29
N ALA A 7 11.75 -19.42 -7.12
CA ALA A 7 12.11 -18.04 -6.77
C ALA A 7 13.64 -17.87 -6.69
N ILE A 8 14.36 -18.81 -6.08
CA ILE A 8 15.83 -18.78 -6.03
C ILE A 8 16.42 -18.93 -7.43
N PHE A 9 15.94 -19.84 -8.28
CA PHE A 9 16.47 -20.04 -9.63
C PHE A 9 16.15 -18.86 -10.57
N LEU A 10 14.97 -18.23 -10.44
CA LEU A 10 14.59 -17.04 -11.20
C LEU A 10 15.29 -15.76 -10.70
N LEU A 11 15.64 -15.68 -9.41
CA LEU A 11 16.38 -14.54 -8.83
C LEU A 11 17.90 -14.68 -8.91
N HIS A 12 18.46 -15.91 -9.00
CA HIS A 12 19.91 -16.14 -9.12
C HIS A 12 20.43 -16.16 -10.56
N SER A 13 19.57 -16.13 -11.58
CA SER A 13 20.02 -16.11 -12.98
C SER A 13 20.23 -14.70 -13.54
N GLN A 14 20.82 -13.79 -12.76
CA GLN A 14 21.47 -12.62 -13.34
C GLN A 14 22.93 -12.94 -13.62
N LYS A 15 23.18 -13.27 -14.89
CA LYS A 15 24.51 -13.26 -15.52
C LYS A 15 25.31 -12.05 -15.01
N GLN A 16 26.57 -12.28 -14.65
CA GLN A 16 27.61 -11.25 -14.63
C GLN A 16 27.61 -10.52 -15.99
N GLN A 17 26.85 -9.44 -16.08
CA GLN A 17 26.97 -8.48 -17.16
C GLN A 17 28.12 -7.54 -16.78
N ALA A 18 28.96 -7.24 -17.77
CA ALA A 18 30.11 -6.36 -17.63
C ALA A 18 29.75 -5.06 -16.90
N ILE A 19 30.67 -4.60 -16.04
CA ILE A 19 30.54 -3.42 -15.18
C ILE A 19 30.47 -2.16 -16.07
N TYR A 20 29.26 -1.81 -16.51
CA TYR A 20 28.95 -0.52 -17.12
C TYR A 20 28.15 0.30 -16.12
N THR A 21 28.63 1.50 -15.78
CA THR A 21 27.86 2.46 -14.98
C THR A 21 26.63 2.86 -15.80
N LYS A 22 25.43 2.50 -15.31
CA LYS A 22 24.18 2.90 -15.95
C LYS A 22 23.82 4.31 -15.47
N GLU A 23 23.50 5.18 -16.40
CA GLU A 23 23.02 6.51 -16.06
C GLU A 23 21.59 6.47 -15.47
N SER A 24 21.33 7.32 -14.47
CA SER A 24 20.01 7.46 -13.83
C SER A 24 19.06 8.32 -14.66
N ASN A 25 17.75 8.09 -14.53
CA ASN A 25 16.74 8.95 -15.16
C ASN A 25 16.85 10.38 -14.64
N TYR A 26 17.08 10.55 -13.33
CA TYR A 26 17.33 11.86 -12.72
C TYR A 26 18.43 12.64 -13.44
N ALA A 27 19.59 12.01 -13.73
CA ALA A 27 20.69 12.67 -14.40
C ALA A 27 20.33 13.09 -15.84
N ILE A 28 19.61 12.24 -16.58
CA ILE A 28 19.12 12.56 -17.93
C ILE A 28 18.23 13.80 -17.90
N HIS A 29 17.28 13.85 -16.99
CA HIS A 29 16.33 14.97 -16.88
C HIS A 29 16.95 16.25 -16.34
N ALA A 30 17.90 16.14 -15.40
CA ALA A 30 18.59 17.29 -14.82
C ALA A 30 19.39 18.09 -15.86
N ARG A 31 19.78 17.50 -17.00
CA ARG A 31 20.45 18.23 -18.09
C ARG A 31 19.57 19.29 -18.74
N GLN A 32 18.25 19.17 -18.64
CA GLN A 32 17.33 20.14 -19.20
C GLN A 32 17.29 21.38 -18.31
N SER A 33 17.57 22.56 -18.89
CA SER A 33 17.63 23.79 -18.11
C SER A 33 16.32 24.05 -17.36
N PHE A 34 15.16 23.79 -17.96
CA PHE A 34 13.86 24.01 -17.34
C PHE A 34 13.55 23.06 -16.16
N ASN A 35 14.33 21.99 -15.96
CA ASN A 35 14.23 21.13 -14.79
C ASN A 35 15.16 21.58 -13.64
N GLN A 36 15.95 22.64 -13.85
CA GLN A 36 16.88 23.18 -12.87
C GLN A 36 16.27 24.37 -12.14
N PRO A 37 16.33 24.44 -10.79
CA PRO A 37 15.75 25.56 -10.03
C PRO A 37 16.26 26.95 -10.48
N GLN A 38 17.55 27.05 -10.82
CA GLN A 38 18.20 28.29 -11.25
C GLN A 38 17.71 28.83 -12.61
N TYR A 39 16.95 28.04 -13.37
CA TYR A 39 16.33 28.50 -14.62
C TYR A 39 15.25 29.57 -14.39
N TYR A 40 14.69 29.61 -13.18
CA TYR A 40 13.59 30.49 -12.84
C TYR A 40 14.06 31.62 -11.91
N PRO A 41 13.93 32.90 -12.31
CA PRO A 41 14.31 34.03 -11.47
C PRO A 41 13.59 34.00 -10.11
N ILE A 42 14.26 34.28 -8.99
CA ILE A 42 13.60 34.25 -7.67
C ILE A 42 12.58 35.39 -7.56
N GLU A 43 13.01 36.61 -7.83
CA GLU A 43 12.12 37.77 -7.86
C GLU A 43 11.27 37.73 -9.13
N GLN A 44 9.95 37.60 -8.94
CA GLN A 44 8.97 37.61 -10.04
C GLN A 44 7.76 38.44 -9.64
N THR A 45 7.25 39.21 -10.59
CA THR A 45 5.93 39.83 -10.48
C THR A 45 4.96 39.01 -11.32
N LEU A 46 3.97 38.39 -10.66
CA LEU A 46 2.95 37.60 -11.34
C LEU A 46 1.61 38.35 -11.36
N PRO A 47 0.86 38.25 -12.47
CA PRO A 47 -0.51 38.72 -12.53
C PRO A 47 -1.41 38.01 -11.49
N SER A 48 -2.56 38.62 -11.20
CA SER A 48 -3.54 38.11 -10.22
C SER A 48 -4.14 36.74 -10.53
N HIS A 49 -4.02 36.25 -11.77
CA HIS A 49 -4.48 34.93 -12.19
C HIS A 49 -3.52 33.79 -11.79
N TYR A 50 -2.41 34.09 -11.13
CA TYR A 50 -1.52 33.12 -10.48
C TYR A 50 -1.56 33.26 -8.96
N GLN A 51 -1.38 32.14 -8.27
CA GLN A 51 -1.34 32.06 -6.81
C GLN A 51 -0.06 31.34 -6.36
N PRO A 52 0.54 31.69 -5.22
CA PRO A 52 1.61 30.89 -4.64
C PRO A 52 1.07 29.53 -4.18
N ILE A 53 1.88 28.48 -4.33
CA ILE A 53 1.43 27.12 -3.97
C ILE A 53 1.28 26.91 -2.45
N ALA A 54 1.95 27.73 -1.64
CA ALA A 54 1.86 27.75 -0.18
C ALA A 54 2.37 29.10 0.35
N ASN A 55 2.17 29.37 1.64
CA ASN A 55 2.68 30.59 2.28
C ASN A 55 4.21 30.66 2.27
N TRP A 56 4.88 29.52 2.47
CA TRP A 56 6.32 29.38 2.38
C TRP A 56 6.67 28.36 1.31
N VAL A 57 7.52 28.77 0.38
CA VAL A 57 8.11 27.90 -0.64
C VAL A 57 9.61 28.15 -0.64
N GLY A 58 10.41 27.09 -0.64
CA GLY A 58 11.85 27.26 -0.72
C GLY A 58 12.59 26.02 -1.17
N ARG A 59 13.86 26.24 -1.51
CA ARG A 59 14.79 25.19 -1.93
C ARG A 59 15.68 24.83 -0.77
N LEU A 60 15.71 23.55 -0.42
CA LEU A 60 16.59 23.04 0.62
C LEU A 60 18.02 22.96 0.09
N ILE A 61 18.95 23.43 0.89
CA ILE A 61 20.38 23.38 0.64
C ILE A 61 21.03 22.63 1.80
N LEU A 62 21.73 21.55 1.47
CA LEU A 62 22.44 20.77 2.48
C LEU A 62 23.68 21.56 2.98
N PRO A 63 23.74 21.93 4.26
CA PRO A 63 24.95 22.52 4.84
C PRO A 63 26.18 21.61 4.71
N ASN A 64 27.35 22.24 4.62
CA ASN A 64 28.62 21.52 4.62
C ASN A 64 28.94 20.95 6.01
N VAL A 65 29.85 19.97 6.06
CA VAL A 65 30.17 19.26 7.31
C VAL A 65 30.80 20.20 8.35
N GLN A 66 31.51 21.24 7.92
CA GLN A 66 32.14 22.23 8.81
C GLN A 66 31.12 23.16 9.48
N GLN A 67 29.96 23.39 8.86
CA GLN A 67 28.89 24.25 9.37
C GLN A 67 28.06 23.59 10.47
N ILE A 68 27.93 22.26 10.47
CA ILE A 68 27.08 21.54 11.42
C ILE A 68 27.91 20.95 12.55
N ARG A 69 27.54 21.27 13.80
CA ARG A 69 28.00 20.52 14.98
C ARG A 69 27.33 19.16 15.03
N SER A 70 28.09 18.10 15.33
CA SER A 70 27.58 16.72 15.43
C SER A 70 26.31 16.64 16.29
N GLY A 71 25.22 16.12 15.72
CA GLY A 71 23.93 15.91 16.41
C GLY A 71 22.90 17.03 16.27
N ALA A 72 23.21 18.13 15.58
CA ALA A 72 22.21 19.13 15.21
C ALA A 72 21.56 18.77 13.87
N ASP A 73 20.22 18.85 13.78
CA ASP A 73 19.48 18.64 12.54
C ASP A 73 18.84 19.96 12.05
N TRP A 74 19.50 20.59 11.09
CA TRP A 74 19.05 21.81 10.42
C TRP A 74 19.58 21.84 8.99
N VAL A 75 18.95 22.65 8.13
CA VAL A 75 19.35 22.87 6.73
C VAL A 75 19.25 24.34 6.36
N TRP A 76 19.85 24.73 5.24
CA TRP A 76 19.62 26.04 4.65
C TRP A 76 18.35 26.01 3.79
N LEU A 77 17.58 27.09 3.81
CA LEU A 77 16.41 27.30 2.95
C LEU A 77 16.64 28.58 2.13
N GLU A 78 16.76 28.44 0.82
CA GLU A 78 16.60 29.58 -0.09
C GLU A 78 15.11 29.88 -0.21
N VAL A 79 14.69 31.01 0.36
CA VAL A 79 13.28 31.41 0.40
C VAL A 79 12.87 31.90 -0.99
N GLN A 80 12.01 31.13 -1.64
CA GLN A 80 11.53 31.43 -3.00
C GLN A 80 10.16 32.11 -3.00
N HIS A 81 9.36 31.89 -1.96
CA HIS A 81 8.15 32.62 -1.65
C HIS A 81 7.94 32.66 -0.13
N ALA A 82 7.39 33.77 0.37
CA ALA A 82 7.12 34.00 1.78
C ALA A 82 5.82 34.80 1.94
N PRO A 83 5.13 34.69 3.09
CA PRO A 83 3.93 35.47 3.37
C PRO A 83 4.23 36.97 3.40
N PRO A 84 3.23 37.86 3.26
CA PRO A 84 3.43 39.32 3.20
C PRO A 84 4.29 39.89 4.33
N ALA A 85 4.13 39.37 5.56
CA ALA A 85 4.90 39.80 6.74
C ALA A 85 6.41 39.48 6.65
N ALA A 86 6.81 38.54 5.79
CA ALA A 86 8.19 38.09 5.63
C ALA A 86 8.70 38.27 4.20
N LYS A 87 8.08 39.17 3.42
CA LYS A 87 8.43 39.41 2.00
C LYS A 87 9.91 39.78 1.81
N ASN A 88 10.52 40.44 2.80
CA ASN A 88 11.93 40.82 2.83
C ASN A 88 12.91 39.61 2.92
N LEU A 89 12.40 38.39 3.10
CA LEU A 89 13.18 37.17 3.10
C LEU A 89 13.28 36.50 1.72
N ILE A 90 12.43 36.86 0.76
CA ILE A 90 12.48 36.30 -0.59
C ILE A 90 13.86 36.54 -1.20
N GLY A 91 14.49 35.49 -1.73
CA GLY A 91 15.86 35.51 -2.27
C GLY A 91 16.96 35.32 -1.22
N LYS A 92 16.64 35.34 0.08
CA LYS A 92 17.63 35.09 1.14
C LYS A 92 17.75 33.60 1.42
N VAL A 93 18.94 33.21 1.87
CA VAL A 93 19.22 31.89 2.43
C VAL A 93 19.17 32.01 3.94
N VAL A 94 18.21 31.33 4.57
CA VAL A 94 17.99 31.35 6.03
C VAL A 94 18.12 29.95 6.60
N ARG A 95 18.45 29.84 7.88
CA ARG A 95 18.51 28.53 8.54
C ARG A 95 17.09 28.03 8.82
N LEU A 96 16.85 26.75 8.55
CA LEU A 96 15.61 26.03 8.87
C LEU A 96 15.94 24.90 9.85
N GLU A 97 15.24 24.86 10.98
CA GLU A 97 15.44 23.81 11.99
C GLU A 97 14.15 23.38 12.68
N TRP A 98 14.22 22.30 13.44
CA TRP A 98 13.13 21.83 14.29
C TRP A 98 12.94 22.72 15.51
N LYS A 99 11.69 23.01 15.84
CA LYS A 99 11.35 23.64 17.12
C LYS A 99 11.74 22.72 18.29
N HIS A 100 12.27 23.32 19.36
CA HIS A 100 12.75 22.58 20.51
C HIS A 100 11.65 22.31 21.55
N THR A 101 10.72 21.39 21.24
CA THR A 101 9.61 21.01 22.15
C THR A 101 9.70 19.56 22.63
N GLN A 102 9.07 19.25 23.76
CA GLN A 102 9.01 17.90 24.30
C GLN A 102 8.29 16.90 23.36
N GLN A 103 7.46 17.39 22.44
CA GLN A 103 6.75 16.58 21.45
C GLN A 103 7.62 16.23 20.23
N ILE A 104 8.49 17.13 19.78
CA ILE A 104 9.28 16.98 18.54
C ILE A 104 10.61 16.29 18.78
N GLN A 105 11.28 16.60 19.90
CA GLN A 105 12.63 16.09 20.17
C GLN A 105 12.72 14.55 20.21
N PRO A 106 11.72 13.79 20.72
CA PRO A 106 11.70 12.34 20.58
C PRO A 106 11.70 11.85 19.13
N TYR A 107 10.95 12.51 18.23
CA TYR A 107 10.94 12.20 16.80
C TYR A 107 12.32 12.42 16.19
N VAL A 108 12.90 13.62 16.36
CA VAL A 108 14.21 13.98 15.79
C VAL A 108 15.30 12.99 16.22
N ARG A 109 15.37 12.67 17.52
CA ARG A 109 16.35 11.68 18.03
C ARG A 109 16.14 10.30 17.42
N ARG A 110 14.89 9.88 17.23
CA ARG A 110 14.54 8.54 16.74
C ARG A 110 14.96 8.30 15.30
N VAL A 111 14.83 9.33 14.45
CA VAL A 111 15.14 9.23 13.01
C VAL A 111 16.60 9.58 12.69
N THR A 112 17.34 10.12 13.66
CA THR A 112 18.76 10.48 13.48
C THR A 112 19.63 9.22 13.44
N ARG A 113 20.48 9.11 12.40
CA ARG A 113 21.36 7.96 12.15
C ARG A 113 22.73 8.41 11.63
N ASP A 114 23.76 7.61 11.86
CA ASP A 114 25.00 7.72 11.10
C ASP A 114 24.79 7.10 9.72
N VAL A 115 25.42 7.67 8.68
CA VAL A 115 25.27 7.21 7.29
C VAL A 115 26.62 6.77 6.75
N ASN A 116 26.75 5.49 6.40
CA ASN A 116 27.93 4.91 5.80
C ASN A 116 27.53 3.91 4.71
N PHE A 117 27.99 4.15 3.49
CA PHE A 117 27.60 3.34 2.35
C PHE A 117 28.24 1.96 2.38
N THR A 118 27.40 0.94 2.23
CA THR A 118 27.84 -0.44 2.05
C THR A 118 28.31 -0.69 0.61
N PRO A 119 29.06 -1.77 0.33
CA PRO A 119 29.37 -2.17 -1.04
C PRO A 119 28.11 -2.33 -1.92
N ALA A 120 27.05 -2.92 -1.37
CA ALA A 120 25.77 -3.08 -2.06
C ALA A 120 25.10 -1.74 -2.42
N THR A 121 25.23 -0.72 -1.56
CA THR A 121 24.78 0.65 -1.86
C THR A 121 25.53 1.20 -3.07
N LYS A 122 26.86 1.03 -3.11
CA LYS A 122 27.70 1.49 -4.23
C LYS A 122 27.42 0.71 -5.52
N ASP A 123 27.09 -0.59 -5.43
CA ASP A 123 26.63 -1.39 -6.58
C ASP A 123 25.30 -0.88 -7.13
N SER A 124 24.34 -0.57 -6.26
CA SER A 124 23.04 -0.02 -6.65
C SER A 124 23.18 1.36 -7.30
N GLU A 125 24.08 2.22 -6.79
CA GLU A 125 24.40 3.50 -7.40
C GLU A 125 24.99 3.33 -8.81
N ARG A 126 25.93 2.38 -8.98
CA ARG A 126 26.47 2.02 -10.31
C ARG A 126 25.40 1.47 -11.27
N ALA A 127 24.35 0.85 -10.74
CA ALA A 127 23.19 0.38 -11.51
C ALA A 127 22.22 1.52 -11.91
N GLY A 128 22.51 2.76 -11.53
CA GLY A 128 21.76 3.95 -11.94
C GLY A 128 20.66 4.38 -10.96
N ASN A 129 20.63 3.84 -9.75
CA ASN A 129 19.74 4.33 -8.69
C ASN A 129 20.35 5.56 -7.99
N ILE A 130 19.50 6.51 -7.61
CA ILE A 130 19.93 7.67 -6.82
C ILE A 130 20.00 7.29 -5.35
N HIS A 131 21.15 7.59 -4.73
CA HIS A 131 21.43 7.42 -3.30
C HIS A 131 21.88 8.75 -2.68
N PRO A 132 21.75 8.94 -1.35
CA PRO A 132 22.14 10.16 -0.64
C PRO A 132 23.66 10.27 -0.48
N SER A 133 24.42 10.22 -1.58
CA SER A 133 25.90 10.14 -1.58
C SER A 133 26.58 11.33 -0.92
N ARG A 134 25.90 12.49 -0.88
CA ARG A 134 26.33 13.70 -0.16
C ARG A 134 26.34 13.53 1.37
N LEU A 135 25.69 12.48 1.86
CA LEU A 135 25.59 12.12 3.27
C LEU A 135 26.48 10.92 3.63
N ASP A 136 27.16 10.29 2.67
CA ASP A 136 28.08 9.17 2.95
C ASP A 136 29.21 9.61 3.89
N GLY A 137 29.41 8.88 4.99
CA GLY A 137 30.38 9.18 6.04
C GLY A 137 29.93 10.23 7.07
N ARG A 138 28.71 10.80 6.95
CA ARG A 138 28.21 11.78 7.93
C ARG A 138 27.66 11.08 9.18
N LEU A 139 27.96 11.65 10.35
CA LEU A 139 27.44 11.20 11.65
C LEU A 139 26.18 11.98 12.03
N LYS A 140 25.23 11.30 12.69
CA LYS A 140 23.99 11.88 13.23
C LYS A 140 23.22 12.73 12.22
N VAL A 141 23.01 12.19 11.02
CA VAL A 141 22.14 12.75 9.99
C VAL A 141 20.68 12.64 10.45
N GLY A 142 20.00 13.78 10.56
CA GLY A 142 18.57 13.83 10.89
C GLY A 142 17.65 13.92 9.68
N ALA A 143 16.36 14.14 9.92
CA ALA A 143 15.33 14.16 8.90
C ALA A 143 15.46 15.37 7.95
N LEU A 144 15.87 16.56 8.41
CA LEU A 144 16.02 17.70 7.51
C LEU A 144 17.22 17.51 6.58
N GLN A 145 18.36 17.10 7.14
CA GLN A 145 19.57 16.84 6.35
C GLN A 145 19.36 15.69 5.35
N SER A 146 18.66 14.62 5.73
CA SER A 146 18.34 13.54 4.80
C SER A 146 17.38 13.97 3.68
N LEU A 147 16.53 14.98 3.89
CA LEU A 147 15.69 15.54 2.83
C LEU A 147 16.54 16.35 1.84
N ALA A 148 17.35 17.27 2.34
CA ALA A 148 18.18 18.15 1.52
C ALA A 148 19.30 17.39 0.79
N GLY A 149 19.86 16.36 1.42
CA GLY A 149 20.99 15.59 0.92
C GLY A 149 20.63 14.33 0.13
N PHE A 150 19.35 14.04 -0.10
CA PHE A 150 18.94 12.82 -0.80
C PHE A 150 19.44 12.77 -2.24
N ARG A 151 19.33 13.90 -2.96
CA ARG A 151 19.70 13.99 -4.37
C ARG A 151 21.14 14.50 -4.54
N PRO A 152 21.78 14.24 -5.69
CA PRO A 152 23.11 14.75 -5.98
C PRO A 152 23.24 16.28 -5.97
N ASN A 153 22.14 17.02 -6.20
CA ASN A 153 22.12 18.48 -6.25
C ASN A 153 21.12 19.05 -5.22
N ASP A 154 21.31 20.31 -4.83
CA ASP A 154 20.36 21.07 -4.00
C ASP A 154 19.16 21.56 -4.83
N ASP A 155 18.32 20.62 -5.27
CA ASP A 155 17.14 20.89 -6.13
C ASP A 155 15.80 20.50 -5.48
N VAL A 156 15.83 20.24 -4.18
CA VAL A 156 14.65 19.83 -3.40
C VAL A 156 13.82 21.06 -3.05
N ILE A 157 12.66 21.19 -3.69
CA ILE A 157 11.68 22.26 -3.41
C ILE A 157 10.65 21.75 -2.41
N VAL A 158 10.40 22.55 -1.37
CA VAL A 158 9.45 22.23 -0.30
C VAL A 158 8.50 23.39 0.00
N THR A 159 7.35 23.04 0.54
CA THR A 159 6.45 23.96 1.25
C THR A 159 6.53 23.72 2.75
N LEU A 160 6.36 24.78 3.53
CA LEU A 160 6.40 24.74 4.99
C LEU A 160 5.09 25.27 5.57
N ASP A 161 4.56 24.56 6.56
CA ASP A 161 3.40 24.97 7.34
C ASP A 161 3.81 25.35 8.77
N HIS A 162 3.06 26.27 9.38
CA HIS A 162 3.26 26.72 10.77
C HIS A 162 4.71 27.15 11.10
N VAL A 163 5.33 27.96 10.23
CA VAL A 163 6.69 28.47 10.42
C VAL A 163 6.72 29.58 11.47
N GLU A 164 7.62 29.44 12.45
CA GLU A 164 7.96 30.47 13.43
C GLU A 164 9.27 31.17 13.02
N ILE A 165 9.24 32.51 12.97
CA ILE A 165 10.41 33.33 12.62
C ILE A 165 11.09 33.77 13.91
N ILE A 166 12.37 33.42 14.05
CA ILE A 166 13.20 33.81 15.18
C ILE A 166 14.31 34.72 14.69
N GLU A 167 14.41 35.92 15.25
CA GLU A 167 15.52 36.84 15.03
C GLU A 167 16.63 36.54 16.04
N GLN A 168 17.78 36.07 15.57
CA GLN A 168 18.99 35.94 16.37
C GLN A 168 19.86 37.19 16.16
N GLY A 169 20.60 37.59 17.21
CA GLY A 169 21.48 38.76 17.20
C GLY A 169 22.38 38.82 15.95
N ASP A 170 22.76 40.03 15.55
CA ASP A 170 23.41 40.36 14.26
C ASP A 170 22.56 40.12 13.00
N SER A 171 21.23 40.26 13.11
CA SER A 171 20.28 40.16 11.97
C SER A 171 20.22 38.77 11.30
N GLN A 172 20.61 37.70 11.99
CA GLN A 172 20.44 36.34 11.47
C GLN A 172 19.01 35.86 11.71
N ILE A 173 18.31 35.53 10.62
CA ILE A 173 16.94 35.04 10.67
C ILE A 173 16.94 33.51 10.62
N LEU A 174 16.20 32.92 11.55
CA LEU A 174 16.01 31.49 11.72
C LEU A 174 14.53 31.16 11.55
N LEU A 175 14.25 30.07 10.84
CA LEU A 175 12.90 29.51 10.71
C LEU A 175 12.82 28.21 11.50
N GLN A 176 11.79 28.10 12.35
CA GLN A 176 11.50 26.89 13.10
C GLN A 176 10.20 26.24 12.63
N ILE A 177 10.21 24.91 12.53
CA ILE A 177 9.07 24.09 12.12
C ILE A 177 8.80 22.96 13.11
N GLU A 178 7.53 22.54 13.15
CA GLU A 178 7.08 21.43 13.99
C GLU A 178 6.77 20.16 13.17
N GLN A 179 6.62 20.31 11.86
CA GLN A 179 6.27 19.23 10.93
C GLN A 179 7.32 19.12 9.83
N GLU A 180 7.47 17.92 9.28
CA GLU A 180 8.39 17.70 8.17
C GLU A 180 7.96 18.48 6.92
N PRO A 181 8.88 19.11 6.18
CA PRO A 181 8.56 19.81 4.94
C PRO A 181 7.85 18.92 3.91
N VAL A 182 6.92 19.51 3.14
CA VAL A 182 6.22 18.81 2.05
C VAL A 182 6.93 19.06 0.74
N LEU A 183 7.34 18.00 0.04
CA LEU A 183 7.96 18.05 -1.28
C LEU A 183 6.95 18.58 -2.32
N ALA A 184 7.35 19.62 -3.04
CA ALA A 184 6.47 20.38 -3.91
C ALA A 184 7.06 20.60 -5.31
N THR A 185 6.24 21.09 -6.25
CA THR A 185 6.68 21.40 -7.61
C THR A 185 6.12 22.75 -8.03
N GLY A 186 6.97 23.58 -8.63
CA GLY A 186 6.67 24.97 -8.94
C GLY A 186 6.74 25.87 -7.71
N ARG A 187 6.55 27.16 -7.94
CA ARG A 187 6.39 28.19 -6.89
C ARG A 187 4.99 28.78 -6.89
N PHE A 188 4.38 28.79 -8.07
CA PHE A 188 3.08 29.34 -8.32
C PHE A 188 2.23 28.34 -9.11
N TYR A 189 0.93 28.52 -9.05
CA TYR A 189 -0.02 27.75 -9.84
C TYR A 189 -1.13 28.66 -10.37
N GLY A 190 -1.72 28.24 -11.49
CA GLY A 190 -2.84 28.91 -12.15
C GLY A 190 -3.88 27.90 -12.60
N LEU A 191 -5.12 28.34 -12.79
CA LEU A 191 -6.20 27.52 -13.34
C LEU A 191 -6.52 27.99 -14.77
N VAL A 192 -6.25 27.13 -15.75
CA VAL A 192 -6.30 27.49 -17.16
C VAL A 192 -7.08 26.50 -18.02
N LYS A 193 -7.57 26.98 -19.16
CA LYS A 193 -7.94 26.17 -20.30
C LYS A 193 -6.84 26.24 -21.35
N ILE A 194 -6.30 25.10 -21.75
CA ILE A 194 -5.38 25.00 -22.89
C ILE A 194 -6.20 25.06 -24.17
N LEU A 195 -5.97 26.06 -25.01
CA LEU A 195 -6.76 26.32 -26.21
C LEU A 195 -6.16 25.64 -27.44
N LYS A 196 -4.88 25.90 -27.70
CA LYS A 196 -4.14 25.37 -28.87
C LYS A 196 -2.64 25.50 -28.68
N ALA A 197 -1.88 24.71 -29.43
CA ALA A 197 -0.45 24.94 -29.61
C ALA A 197 -0.21 26.27 -30.37
N GLU A 198 0.82 27.00 -29.98
CA GLU A 198 1.20 28.29 -30.56
C GLU A 198 2.19 28.07 -31.72
N ALA A 199 1.66 27.75 -32.89
CA ALA A 199 2.46 27.67 -34.13
C ALA A 199 2.87 29.08 -34.60
N PRO A 200 4.11 29.30 -35.10
CA PRO A 200 5.17 28.32 -35.36
C PRO A 200 6.22 28.21 -34.24
N ARG A 201 6.01 28.76 -33.03
CA ARG A 201 7.06 28.92 -32.00
C ARG A 201 7.72 27.60 -31.58
N SER A 202 6.92 26.58 -31.24
CA SER A 202 7.30 25.17 -31.11
C SER A 202 6.06 24.36 -30.67
N SER A 203 6.16 23.03 -30.65
CA SER A 203 5.14 22.15 -30.06
C SER A 203 5.09 22.19 -28.52
N GLU A 204 5.90 23.02 -27.88
CA GLU A 204 5.95 23.19 -26.41
C GLU A 204 5.26 24.46 -25.93
N PHE A 205 4.89 25.39 -26.82
CA PHE A 205 4.20 26.62 -26.44
C PHE A 205 2.71 26.51 -26.70
N PHE A 206 1.92 26.95 -25.74
CA PHE A 206 0.47 26.83 -25.78
C PHE A 206 -0.17 28.15 -25.43
N ARG A 207 -1.20 28.50 -26.20
CA ARG A 207 -2.11 29.57 -25.83
C ARG A 207 -3.11 29.04 -24.82
N VAL A 208 -3.22 29.72 -23.70
CA VAL A 208 -4.14 29.40 -22.63
C VAL A 208 -5.04 30.57 -22.31
N ARG A 209 -6.17 30.26 -21.68
CA ARG A 209 -7.05 31.26 -21.11
C ARG A 209 -7.29 30.96 -19.64
N HIS A 210 -7.15 31.98 -18.81
CA HIS A 210 -7.30 31.86 -17.36
C HIS A 210 -8.76 31.78 -16.93
N TYR A 211 -8.98 31.13 -15.80
CA TYR A 211 -10.27 31.12 -15.13
C TYR A 211 -10.62 32.52 -14.61
N ASN A 212 -11.88 32.90 -14.75
CA ASN A 212 -12.42 34.15 -14.24
C ASN A 212 -13.35 33.85 -13.05
N PRO A 213 -12.95 34.19 -11.82
CA PRO A 213 -13.78 34.00 -10.63
C PRO A 213 -15.13 34.73 -10.70
N ALA A 214 -15.22 35.84 -11.44
CA ALA A 214 -16.44 36.63 -11.53
C ALA A 214 -17.51 35.99 -12.44
N SER A 215 -17.10 35.35 -13.54
CA SER A 215 -18.01 34.70 -14.48
C SER A 215 -18.16 33.20 -14.26
N GLY A 216 -17.24 32.58 -13.52
CA GLY A 216 -17.17 31.13 -13.35
C GLY A 216 -16.64 30.37 -14.58
N ASN A 217 -16.10 31.07 -15.58
CA ASN A 217 -15.70 30.52 -16.87
C ASN A 217 -14.24 30.82 -17.22
N PHE A 218 -13.71 30.17 -18.26
CA PHE A 218 -12.42 30.50 -18.86
C PHE A 218 -12.58 31.63 -19.87
N ASP A 219 -12.80 32.84 -19.38
CA ASP A 219 -12.96 34.07 -20.18
C ASP A 219 -12.09 35.24 -19.66
N SER A 220 -11.12 34.95 -18.80
CA SER A 220 -10.13 35.93 -18.32
C SER A 220 -9.01 36.14 -19.35
N ALA A 221 -7.89 36.73 -18.91
CA ALA A 221 -6.71 36.98 -19.74
C ALA A 221 -6.24 35.73 -20.50
N GLU A 222 -5.84 35.94 -21.75
CA GLU A 222 -5.07 34.95 -22.51
C GLU A 222 -3.58 35.21 -22.35
N GLU A 223 -2.81 34.13 -22.36
CA GLU A 223 -1.35 34.22 -22.47
C GLU A 223 -0.76 32.99 -23.18
N ILE A 224 0.53 33.08 -23.46
CA ILE A 224 1.31 31.97 -24.00
C ILE A 224 2.17 31.41 -22.86
N ILE A 225 1.97 30.14 -22.56
CA ILE A 225 2.80 29.38 -21.60
C ILE A 225 3.66 28.37 -22.34
N ARG A 226 4.64 27.79 -21.64
CA ARG A 226 5.43 26.65 -22.11
C ARG A 226 5.11 25.40 -21.31
N ILE A 227 4.76 24.31 -21.98
CA ILE A 227 4.69 22.96 -21.42
C ILE A 227 5.85 22.16 -22.06
N PRO A 228 6.98 21.98 -21.37
CA PRO A 228 8.17 21.36 -21.95
C PRO A 228 7.95 19.90 -22.35
N GLN A 229 8.52 19.49 -23.48
CA GLN A 229 8.71 18.09 -23.83
C GLN A 229 9.87 17.54 -23.00
N GLN A 230 9.60 16.56 -22.15
CA GLN A 230 10.63 15.92 -21.35
C GLN A 230 11.51 15.01 -22.20
N ALA A 231 12.76 14.87 -21.78
CA ALA A 231 13.73 13.97 -22.40
C ALA A 231 13.26 12.51 -22.34
N ILE A 232 13.68 11.70 -23.31
CA ILE A 232 13.50 10.25 -23.25
C ILE A 232 14.52 9.68 -22.27
N ASP A 233 14.05 8.92 -21.29
CA ASP A 233 14.89 8.33 -20.25
C ASP A 233 15.23 6.85 -20.51
N THR A 234 15.77 6.15 -19.51
CA THR A 234 16.20 4.74 -19.67
C THR A 234 15.05 3.75 -19.93
N ARG A 235 13.79 4.17 -19.76
CA ARG A 235 12.57 3.44 -20.15
C ARG A 235 12.26 3.58 -21.65
N ASN A 236 13.04 4.36 -22.39
CA ASN A 236 12.84 4.66 -23.82
C ASN A 236 11.51 5.38 -24.14
N ILE A 237 10.93 6.03 -23.13
CA ILE A 237 9.78 6.93 -23.23
C ILE A 237 10.08 8.21 -22.44
N PRO A 238 9.44 9.34 -22.77
CA PRO A 238 9.46 10.49 -21.88
C PRO A 238 8.46 10.28 -20.73
N PRO A 239 8.75 10.77 -19.50
CA PRO A 239 7.85 10.69 -18.34
C PRO A 239 6.58 11.54 -18.51
N SER A 240 6.62 12.53 -19.40
CA SER A 240 5.44 13.27 -19.87
C SER A 240 5.66 13.83 -21.27
N THR A 241 4.57 14.14 -21.97
CA THR A 241 4.61 14.81 -23.28
C THR A 241 3.48 15.85 -23.36
N PRO A 242 3.70 17.01 -24.01
CA PRO A 242 2.65 17.98 -24.29
C PRO A 242 1.85 17.65 -25.56
N GLN A 243 2.20 16.58 -26.29
CA GLN A 243 1.56 16.24 -27.56
C GLN A 243 0.03 16.11 -27.40
N GLN A 244 -0.74 16.86 -28.20
CA GLN A 244 -2.21 16.84 -28.21
C GLN A 244 -2.86 17.12 -26.83
N ILE A 245 -2.18 17.80 -25.92
CA ILE A 245 -2.72 18.07 -24.58
C ILE A 245 -3.98 18.94 -24.61
N GLU A 246 -4.12 19.82 -25.60
CA GLU A 246 -5.32 20.63 -25.85
C GLU A 246 -6.56 19.79 -26.18
N ALA A 247 -6.36 18.58 -26.73
CA ALA A 247 -7.42 17.63 -27.05
C ALA A 247 -7.72 16.65 -25.89
N SER A 248 -6.96 16.73 -24.79
CA SER A 248 -7.09 15.81 -23.66
C SER A 248 -8.45 15.93 -22.97
N THR A 249 -9.15 14.79 -22.83
CA THR A 249 -10.49 14.77 -22.23
C THR A 249 -10.49 15.12 -20.75
N ALA A 250 -9.42 14.82 -20.02
CA ALA A 250 -9.28 15.19 -18.61
C ALA A 250 -9.20 16.71 -18.41
N GLY A 251 -8.73 17.44 -19.43
CA GLY A 251 -8.62 18.90 -19.45
C GLY A 251 -9.91 19.64 -19.79
N LYS A 252 -11.04 18.94 -19.95
CA LYS A 252 -12.32 19.56 -20.35
C LYS A 252 -12.76 20.67 -19.41
N THR A 253 -12.65 20.45 -18.10
CA THR A 253 -13.01 21.41 -17.04
C THR A 253 -11.85 22.33 -16.62
N GLY A 254 -10.72 22.25 -17.31
CA GLY A 254 -9.51 23.02 -17.05
C GLY A 254 -8.39 22.22 -16.39
N TRP A 255 -7.21 22.84 -16.36
CA TRP A 255 -5.98 22.32 -15.78
C TRP A 255 -5.47 23.29 -14.73
N TYR A 256 -5.10 22.76 -13.57
CA TYR A 256 -4.14 23.44 -12.72
C TYR A 256 -2.73 23.25 -13.31
N ILE A 257 -2.06 24.36 -13.57
CA ILE A 257 -0.66 24.40 -14.02
C ILE A 257 0.21 24.88 -12.86
N TYR A 258 1.28 24.16 -12.55
CA TYR A 258 2.23 24.53 -11.49
C TYR A 258 3.57 24.84 -12.13
N GLY A 259 4.23 25.91 -11.72
CA GLY A 259 5.48 26.36 -12.32
C GLY A 259 5.95 27.72 -11.83
N ALA A 260 6.69 28.40 -12.69
CA ALA A 260 7.12 29.79 -12.52
C ALA A 260 7.49 30.38 -13.89
N LYS A 261 7.66 31.70 -13.95
CA LYS A 261 8.17 32.34 -15.17
C LYS A 261 9.66 32.10 -15.35
N ASP A 262 10.09 31.96 -16.60
CA ASP A 262 11.51 31.95 -16.94
C ASP A 262 12.07 33.38 -17.05
N ALA A 263 13.35 33.51 -17.39
CA ALA A 263 14.00 34.82 -17.58
C ALA A 263 13.43 35.65 -18.74
N LYS A 264 12.57 35.08 -19.60
CA LYS A 264 11.87 35.75 -20.70
C LYS A 264 10.41 36.07 -20.35
N ASP A 265 10.05 36.00 -19.08
CA ASP A 265 8.71 36.26 -18.55
C ASP A 265 7.63 35.26 -19.05
N VAL A 266 8.03 34.10 -19.58
CA VAL A 266 7.09 33.05 -20.01
C VAL A 266 6.86 32.07 -18.85
N PHE A 267 5.59 31.81 -18.49
CA PHE A 267 5.28 30.80 -17.49
C PHE A 267 5.60 29.41 -18.03
N VAL A 268 6.51 28.69 -17.37
CA VAL A 268 6.90 27.33 -17.74
C VAL A 268 6.31 26.36 -16.75
N VAL A 269 5.51 25.44 -17.27
CA VAL A 269 4.81 24.41 -16.51
C VAL A 269 5.78 23.32 -16.10
N GLN A 270 5.77 22.98 -14.82
CA GLN A 270 6.56 21.92 -14.19
C GLN A 270 5.67 20.77 -13.67
N ALA A 271 4.39 21.02 -13.39
CA ALA A 271 3.40 19.98 -13.12
C ALA A 271 2.00 20.35 -13.65
N LEU A 272 1.19 19.33 -13.93
CA LEU A 272 -0.18 19.43 -14.41
C LEU A 272 -1.14 18.64 -13.53
N ALA A 273 -2.31 19.20 -13.25
CA ALA A 273 -3.38 18.48 -12.55
C ALA A 273 -4.76 18.77 -13.17
N PRO A 274 -5.56 17.75 -13.53
CA PRO A 274 -6.88 17.96 -14.12
C PRO A 274 -7.87 18.42 -13.04
N ARG A 275 -8.52 19.58 -13.24
CA ARG A 275 -9.43 20.17 -12.23
C ARG A 275 -10.53 19.21 -11.80
N SER A 276 -11.12 18.49 -12.76
CA SER A 276 -12.24 17.58 -12.54
C SER A 276 -11.94 16.43 -11.57
N LEU A 277 -10.68 16.04 -11.40
CA LEU A 277 -10.28 14.95 -10.50
C LEU A 277 -10.48 15.32 -9.02
N PHE A 278 -10.33 16.60 -8.67
CA PHE A 278 -10.37 17.06 -7.27
C PHE A 278 -11.73 17.58 -6.84
N GLN A 279 -12.68 17.73 -7.77
CA GLN A 279 -14.04 18.17 -7.45
C GLN A 279 -14.81 17.08 -6.70
N LEU A 280 -15.52 17.48 -5.65
CA LEU A 280 -16.32 16.63 -4.75
C LEU A 280 -17.65 16.19 -5.39
N GLN A 281 -17.58 15.70 -6.62
CA GLN A 281 -18.70 15.16 -7.36
C GLN A 281 -18.29 13.80 -7.95
N PRO A 282 -18.92 12.68 -7.55
CA PRO A 282 -18.61 11.39 -8.13
C PRO A 282 -19.29 11.26 -9.50
N ASP A 283 -18.68 10.49 -10.39
CA ASP A 283 -19.30 10.13 -11.67
C ASP A 283 -20.27 8.95 -11.47
N ASP A 284 -19.93 8.02 -10.57
CA ASP A 284 -20.71 6.84 -10.23
C ASP A 284 -20.90 6.69 -8.71
N ILE A 285 -22.02 6.12 -8.27
CA ILE A 285 -22.27 5.74 -6.88
C ILE A 285 -22.57 4.25 -6.81
N ILE A 286 -21.78 3.52 -6.02
CA ILE A 286 -21.91 2.08 -5.79
C ILE A 286 -22.48 1.85 -4.39
N TRP A 287 -23.66 1.25 -4.34
CA TRP A 287 -24.39 1.02 -3.09
C TRP A 287 -24.24 -0.40 -2.57
N GLY A 288 -23.98 -0.52 -1.28
CA GLY A 288 -23.94 -1.79 -0.55
C GLY A 288 -22.54 -2.39 -0.47
N THR A 289 -22.24 -3.00 0.68
CA THR A 289 -20.93 -3.62 0.95
C THR A 289 -20.53 -4.68 -0.08
N GLU A 290 -21.45 -5.53 -0.55
CA GLU A 290 -21.13 -6.59 -1.52
C GLU A 290 -20.73 -6.02 -2.88
N ALA A 291 -21.54 -5.10 -3.44
CA ALA A 291 -21.22 -4.41 -4.68
C ALA A 291 -19.94 -3.58 -4.56
N GLY A 292 -19.74 -2.91 -3.42
CA GLY A 292 -18.51 -2.16 -3.13
C GLY A 292 -17.26 -3.05 -3.11
N ILE A 293 -17.34 -4.25 -2.54
CA ILE A 293 -16.23 -5.22 -2.56
C ILE A 293 -15.96 -5.70 -4.00
N ASN A 294 -17.00 -5.94 -4.80
CA ASN A 294 -16.82 -6.29 -6.22
C ASN A 294 -16.13 -5.15 -6.99
N TYR A 295 -16.50 -3.90 -6.71
CA TYR A 295 -15.89 -2.72 -7.29
C TYR A 295 -14.41 -2.59 -6.91
N ILE A 296 -14.07 -2.76 -5.63
CA ILE A 296 -12.69 -2.74 -5.12
C ILE A 296 -11.82 -3.79 -5.82
N LYS A 297 -12.31 -5.03 -5.94
CA LYS A 297 -11.49 -6.14 -6.45
C LYS A 297 -11.39 -6.18 -7.97
N TYR A 298 -12.44 -5.75 -8.67
CA TYR A 298 -12.55 -6.01 -10.10
C TYR A 298 -12.89 -4.75 -10.91
N GLU A 299 -14.05 -4.13 -10.66
CA GLU A 299 -14.62 -3.16 -11.60
C GLU A 299 -13.78 -1.90 -11.78
N ASN A 300 -13.10 -1.43 -10.72
CA ASN A 300 -12.30 -0.21 -10.82
C ASN A 300 -11.10 -0.37 -11.79
N TRP A 301 -10.61 -1.59 -12.02
CA TRP A 301 -9.51 -1.85 -12.97
C TRP A 301 -9.97 -2.43 -14.31
N GLN A 302 -11.28 -2.52 -14.56
CA GLN A 302 -11.77 -3.04 -15.83
C GLN A 302 -11.47 -2.09 -17.00
N ASN A 303 -11.19 -2.68 -18.17
CA ASN A 303 -11.01 -1.95 -19.43
C ASN A 303 -9.95 -0.85 -19.37
N THR A 304 -8.85 -1.05 -18.61
CA THR A 304 -7.82 -0.03 -18.38
C THR A 304 -7.33 0.60 -19.69
N GLU A 305 -7.05 -0.21 -20.71
CA GLU A 305 -6.61 0.26 -22.03
C GLU A 305 -7.63 1.18 -22.71
N ALA A 306 -8.91 0.79 -22.74
CA ALA A 306 -9.98 1.61 -23.32
C ALA A 306 -10.27 2.90 -22.53
N ASN A 307 -9.76 2.96 -21.29
CA ASN A 307 -9.86 4.12 -20.41
C ASN A 307 -8.65 5.06 -20.49
N LYS A 308 -7.67 4.79 -21.35
CA LYS A 308 -6.53 5.68 -21.57
C LYS A 308 -6.96 7.13 -21.88
N GLY A 309 -6.28 8.10 -21.27
CA GLY A 309 -6.56 9.53 -21.36
C GLY A 309 -7.76 10.01 -20.52
N LYS A 310 -8.44 9.11 -19.80
CA LYS A 310 -9.63 9.42 -19.01
C LYS A 310 -9.34 9.42 -17.51
N ILE A 311 -10.16 10.17 -16.80
CA ILE A 311 -10.32 10.10 -15.35
C ILE A 311 -11.69 9.51 -15.01
N ARG A 312 -11.83 8.93 -13.82
CA ARG A 312 -13.11 8.45 -13.30
C ARG A 312 -13.14 8.62 -11.79
N LYS A 313 -14.28 9.03 -11.25
CA LYS A 313 -14.52 9.17 -9.82
C LYS A 313 -15.71 8.32 -9.42
N ALA A 314 -15.57 7.50 -8.40
CA ALA A 314 -16.67 6.68 -7.92
C ALA A 314 -16.78 6.73 -6.39
N LEU A 315 -18.00 6.85 -5.89
CA LEU A 315 -18.27 6.81 -4.46
C LEU A 315 -18.89 5.46 -4.10
N VAL A 316 -18.21 4.68 -3.26
CA VAL A 316 -18.71 3.43 -2.70
C VAL A 316 -19.29 3.71 -1.31
N VAL A 317 -20.56 3.38 -1.11
CA VAL A 317 -21.29 3.58 0.14
C VAL A 317 -21.74 2.22 0.70
N PRO A 318 -21.40 1.87 1.95
CA PRO A 318 -21.66 0.54 2.48
C PRO A 318 -23.14 0.21 2.69
N GLN A 319 -23.99 1.22 2.88
CA GLN A 319 -25.43 1.07 3.15
C GLN A 319 -26.27 2.01 2.26
N THR A 320 -27.42 1.53 1.79
CA THR A 320 -28.31 2.23 0.84
C THR A 320 -29.00 3.48 1.39
N THR A 321 -29.04 3.63 2.72
CA THR A 321 -29.75 4.72 3.42
C THR A 321 -28.84 5.79 3.98
N GLN A 322 -27.51 5.65 3.84
CA GLN A 322 -26.58 6.66 4.30
C GLN A 322 -26.64 7.89 3.39
N PRO A 323 -26.65 9.12 3.95
CA PRO A 323 -26.54 10.32 3.14
C PRO A 323 -25.25 10.28 2.32
N LEU A 324 -25.31 10.74 1.07
CA LEU A 324 -24.10 11.00 0.29
C LEU A 324 -23.23 11.95 1.13
N SER A 325 -21.97 11.58 1.34
CA SER A 325 -21.10 12.26 2.32
C SER A 325 -21.08 13.77 2.07
N GLU A 326 -21.50 14.57 3.05
CA GLU A 326 -21.30 16.01 3.04
C GLU A 326 -19.89 16.29 3.56
N TRP A 327 -19.01 16.69 2.66
CA TRP A 327 -17.66 17.12 2.97
C TRP A 327 -17.69 18.59 3.38
N HIS A 328 -17.02 18.90 4.49
CA HIS A 328 -16.84 20.26 4.98
C HIS A 328 -15.37 20.67 4.86
N GLU A 329 -15.11 21.97 4.77
CA GLU A 329 -13.75 22.50 4.80
C GLU A 329 -13.04 22.04 6.10
N GLY A 330 -11.82 21.52 5.97
CA GLY A 330 -11.04 20.93 7.06
C GLY A 330 -11.34 19.45 7.34
N ASP A 331 -12.33 18.83 6.69
CA ASP A 331 -12.51 17.38 6.78
C ASP A 331 -11.27 16.64 6.26
N LYS A 332 -10.95 15.51 6.92
CA LYS A 332 -9.81 14.67 6.55
C LYS A 332 -10.24 13.26 6.17
N ALA A 333 -9.44 12.63 5.31
CA ALA A 333 -9.53 11.20 4.98
C ALA A 333 -8.14 10.60 4.75
N ILE A 334 -8.04 9.29 4.92
CA ILE A 334 -6.83 8.53 4.57
C ILE A 334 -6.87 8.22 3.07
N VAL A 335 -5.71 8.29 2.42
CA VAL A 335 -5.55 7.87 1.02
C VAL A 335 -4.84 6.52 0.98
N LEU A 336 -5.41 5.57 0.22
CA LEU A 336 -4.69 4.41 -0.28
C LEU A 336 -4.34 4.66 -1.74
N HIS A 337 -3.06 4.73 -2.05
CA HIS A 337 -2.56 4.93 -3.41
C HIS A 337 -2.09 3.62 -4.00
N ILE A 338 -2.45 3.36 -5.26
CA ILE A 338 -1.74 2.37 -6.08
C ILE A 338 -1.68 2.80 -7.55
N PHE A 339 -0.53 2.54 -8.18
CA PHE A 339 -0.40 2.62 -9.64
C PHE A 339 -0.16 1.26 -10.29
N GLY A 340 -0.53 1.16 -11.57
CA GLY A 340 -0.29 0.00 -12.43
C GLY A 340 0.94 0.12 -13.31
N GLY A 341 0.97 -0.72 -14.35
CA GLY A 341 2.09 -0.86 -15.26
C GLY A 341 2.00 -0.04 -16.53
N ILE A 342 3.13 0.02 -17.23
CA ILE A 342 3.26 0.60 -18.58
C ILE A 342 3.28 -0.56 -19.58
N GLY A 343 2.25 -0.67 -20.42
CA GLY A 343 2.19 -1.66 -21.52
C GLY A 343 2.42 -1.02 -22.88
N GLY A 344 2.16 -1.77 -23.95
CA GLY A 344 2.20 -1.28 -25.34
C GLY A 344 3.51 -1.60 -26.03
N LYS A 345 3.79 -0.91 -27.14
CA LYS A 345 5.02 -1.11 -27.93
C LYS A 345 6.28 -0.84 -27.12
N LYS A 346 6.19 0.09 -26.16
CA LYS A 346 7.25 0.46 -25.21
C LYS A 346 6.87 0.09 -23.78
N GLY A 347 6.19 -1.04 -23.60
CA GLY A 347 5.83 -1.57 -22.29
C GLY A 347 7.06 -1.92 -21.46
N GLU A 348 6.92 -1.84 -20.14
CA GLU A 348 7.98 -2.21 -19.22
C GLU A 348 8.15 -3.73 -19.13
N VAL A 349 9.39 -4.17 -18.89
CA VAL A 349 9.67 -5.57 -18.60
C VAL A 349 9.18 -5.87 -17.19
N LEU A 350 8.36 -6.90 -17.05
CA LEU A 350 7.86 -7.31 -15.75
C LEU A 350 9.00 -7.90 -14.91
N SER A 351 9.18 -7.36 -13.71
CA SER A 351 10.18 -7.85 -12.74
C SER A 351 9.86 -9.26 -12.25
N ILE A 352 8.58 -9.63 -12.20
CA ILE A 352 8.09 -10.95 -11.87
C ILE A 352 7.22 -11.43 -13.04
N PRO A 353 7.47 -12.64 -13.58
CA PRO A 353 6.68 -13.17 -14.70
C PRO A 353 5.18 -13.08 -14.43
N SER A 354 4.44 -12.57 -15.42
CA SER A 354 2.98 -12.46 -15.37
C SER A 354 2.42 -11.65 -14.19
N THR A 355 3.18 -10.69 -13.66
CA THR A 355 2.79 -9.85 -12.51
C THR A 355 3.11 -8.38 -12.76
N VAL A 356 2.11 -7.51 -12.58
CA VAL A 356 2.27 -6.05 -12.58
C VAL A 356 2.24 -5.59 -11.13
N THR A 357 3.41 -5.39 -10.52
CA THR A 357 3.49 -5.15 -9.07
C THR A 357 2.87 -3.81 -8.67
N GLY A 358 3.14 -2.75 -9.43
CA GLY A 358 2.77 -1.38 -9.04
C GLY A 358 3.60 -0.86 -7.86
N HIS A 359 3.11 0.21 -7.23
CA HIS A 359 3.61 0.77 -5.98
C HIS A 359 2.44 1.16 -5.09
N PHE A 360 2.58 0.98 -3.78
CA PHE A 360 1.56 1.30 -2.78
C PHE A 360 2.08 2.38 -1.84
N ALA A 361 1.21 3.33 -1.49
CA ALA A 361 1.50 4.32 -0.45
C ALA A 361 0.23 4.69 0.32
N PHE A 362 0.44 5.14 1.56
CA PHE A 362 -0.58 5.89 2.28
C PHE A 362 -0.48 7.38 1.95
N GLY A 363 -1.56 8.10 2.17
CA GLY A 363 -1.60 9.56 2.13
C GLY A 363 -2.71 10.10 3.01
N VAL A 364 -2.86 11.41 2.99
CA VAL A 364 -3.94 12.12 3.66
C VAL A 364 -4.53 13.12 2.69
N VAL A 365 -5.85 13.23 2.72
CA VAL A 365 -6.56 14.30 2.03
C VAL A 365 -7.16 15.23 3.07
N GLU A 366 -7.08 16.52 2.81
CA GLU A 366 -7.83 17.56 3.51
C GLU A 366 -8.77 18.24 2.51
N ILE A 367 -9.99 18.53 2.92
CA ILE A 367 -10.93 19.30 2.12
C ILE A 367 -10.60 20.78 2.28
N VAL A 368 -10.22 21.42 1.18
CA VAL A 368 -9.86 22.83 1.17
C VAL A 368 -10.72 23.59 0.17
N ARG A 369 -10.78 24.91 0.34
CA ARG A 369 -11.41 25.80 -0.63
C ARG A 369 -10.42 26.21 -1.70
N ASP A 370 -10.77 25.98 -2.96
CA ASP A 370 -9.98 26.43 -4.10
C ASP A 370 -9.96 27.96 -4.19
N ARG A 371 -8.77 28.54 -4.35
CA ARG A 371 -8.62 30.01 -4.34
C ARG A 371 -9.11 30.68 -5.63
N PHE A 372 -9.25 29.94 -6.72
CA PHE A 372 -9.74 30.49 -7.99
C PHE A 372 -11.27 30.39 -8.09
N THR A 373 -11.82 29.23 -7.75
CA THR A 373 -13.23 28.89 -7.97
C THR A 373 -14.09 29.02 -6.72
N ASN A 374 -13.48 29.09 -5.53
CA ASN A 374 -14.16 29.06 -4.23
C ASN A 374 -14.91 27.74 -3.93
N GLU A 375 -14.74 26.72 -4.78
CA GLU A 375 -15.29 25.37 -4.62
C GLU A 375 -14.48 24.57 -3.59
N LEU A 376 -15.13 23.61 -2.91
CA LEU A 376 -14.42 22.63 -2.10
C LEU A 376 -13.73 21.60 -3.00
N GLN A 377 -12.49 21.25 -2.68
CA GLN A 377 -11.69 20.26 -3.42
C GLN A 377 -10.82 19.40 -2.51
N PHE A 378 -10.42 18.24 -3.03
CA PHE A 378 -9.47 17.35 -2.38
C PHE A 378 -8.04 17.90 -2.46
N ALA A 379 -7.42 18.25 -1.33
CA ALA A 379 -5.98 18.51 -1.22
C ALA A 379 -5.26 17.24 -0.76
N ILE A 380 -4.68 16.50 -1.71
CA ILE A 380 -4.05 15.21 -1.45
C ILE A 380 -2.54 15.39 -1.20
N GLN A 381 -2.07 14.78 -0.12
CA GLN A 381 -0.66 14.59 0.18
C GLN A 381 -0.35 13.09 0.30
N TYR A 382 0.74 12.65 -0.32
CA TYR A 382 1.20 11.26 -0.23
C TYR A 382 2.35 11.16 0.77
N HIS A 383 2.33 10.12 1.62
CA HIS A 383 3.44 9.76 2.50
C HIS A 383 4.21 8.60 1.87
N GLN A 384 5.17 8.94 1.04
CA GLN A 384 5.88 7.98 0.20
C GLN A 384 7.00 7.28 0.98
N ILE A 385 6.79 6.01 1.32
CA ILE A 385 7.85 5.09 1.71
C ILE A 385 8.36 4.44 0.42
N TYR A 386 9.32 5.10 -0.24
CA TYR A 386 9.73 4.78 -1.60
C TYR A 386 11.21 4.38 -1.61
N ALA A 387 11.52 3.21 -2.18
CA ALA A 387 12.89 2.72 -2.28
C ALA A 387 13.74 3.63 -3.19
N HIS A 388 15.07 3.57 -3.02
CA HIS A 388 15.97 4.29 -3.91
C HIS A 388 15.77 3.82 -5.35
N ASN A 389 15.70 4.78 -6.27
CA ASN A 389 15.18 4.57 -7.62
C ASN A 389 15.92 5.47 -8.63
N PRO A 390 15.85 5.16 -9.93
CA PRO A 390 16.59 5.92 -10.94
C PRO A 390 16.00 7.32 -11.20
N ASP A 391 14.74 7.56 -10.85
CA ASP A 391 14.06 8.85 -11.05
C ASP A 391 14.41 9.88 -9.96
N GLY A 392 15.03 9.45 -8.86
CA GLY A 392 15.33 10.32 -7.72
C GLY A 392 14.08 10.76 -6.95
N ILE A 393 13.03 9.93 -6.93
CA ILE A 393 11.86 10.10 -6.06
C ILE A 393 12.31 9.89 -4.62
N ILE A 394 12.03 10.86 -3.76
CA ILE A 394 12.47 10.89 -2.37
C ILE A 394 11.42 10.18 -1.52
N SER A 395 11.83 9.47 -0.47
CA SER A 395 10.87 9.02 0.53
C SER A 395 10.51 10.19 1.47
N GLY A 396 9.27 10.64 1.46
CA GLY A 396 8.85 11.84 2.18
C GLY A 396 7.37 12.17 1.94
N THR A 397 6.90 13.28 2.52
CA THR A 397 5.55 13.79 2.21
C THR A 397 5.61 14.56 0.90
N HIS A 398 4.78 14.19 -0.07
CA HIS A 398 4.67 14.87 -1.37
C HIS A 398 3.30 15.50 -1.53
N SER A 399 3.24 16.70 -2.11
CA SER A 399 2.00 17.18 -2.69
C SER A 399 1.59 16.33 -3.90
N TRP A 400 0.30 16.32 -4.22
CA TRP A 400 -0.19 15.62 -5.41
C TRP A 400 0.53 16.08 -6.69
N ALA A 401 0.72 17.38 -6.85
CA ALA A 401 1.41 17.95 -8.00
C ALA A 401 2.87 17.48 -8.12
N ASN A 402 3.57 17.23 -7.00
CA ASN A 402 4.94 16.75 -7.03
C ASN A 402 5.04 15.25 -7.37
N TYR A 403 4.18 14.41 -6.78
CA TYR A 403 4.28 12.96 -6.96
C TYR A 403 3.56 12.45 -8.21
N MET A 404 2.39 13.01 -8.52
CA MET A 404 1.57 12.60 -9.65
C MET A 404 1.76 13.51 -10.86
N GLY A 405 1.57 14.82 -10.66
CA GLY A 405 1.47 15.79 -11.75
C GLY A 405 2.80 16.26 -12.35
N ASN A 406 3.94 15.99 -11.70
CA ASN A 406 5.24 16.51 -12.08
C ASN A 406 5.65 15.98 -13.47
N LEU A 407 6.04 16.88 -14.36
CA LEU A 407 6.35 16.50 -15.74
C LEU A 407 7.61 15.62 -15.83
N GLN A 408 8.59 15.83 -14.95
CA GLN A 408 9.88 15.15 -14.96
C GLN A 408 9.83 13.73 -14.38
N TRP A 409 9.08 13.49 -13.31
CA TRP A 409 9.08 12.17 -12.63
C TRP A 409 7.70 11.72 -12.13
N GLY A 410 6.65 12.51 -12.39
CA GLY A 410 5.30 12.19 -11.96
C GLY A 410 4.68 11.06 -12.79
N TRP A 411 3.75 10.33 -12.17
CA TRP A 411 3.16 9.12 -12.77
C TRP A 411 1.91 9.36 -13.61
N LEU A 412 1.31 10.56 -13.58
CA LEU A 412 0.02 10.86 -14.22
C LEU A 412 -0.03 10.47 -15.71
N ALA A 413 1.03 10.78 -16.46
CA ALA A 413 1.06 10.62 -17.91
C ALA A 413 1.44 9.20 -18.37
N THR A 414 2.08 8.41 -17.51
CA THR A 414 2.69 7.13 -17.89
C THR A 414 2.03 5.92 -17.26
N ARG A 415 1.36 6.05 -16.11
CA ARG A 415 0.76 4.90 -15.41
C ARG A 415 -0.73 5.13 -15.16
N PRO A 416 -1.54 4.06 -15.10
CA PRO A 416 -2.86 4.16 -14.51
C PRO A 416 -2.77 4.13 -12.98
N VAL A 417 -3.61 4.91 -12.31
CA VAL A 417 -3.60 5.11 -10.86
C VAL A 417 -5.02 5.04 -10.33
N THR A 418 -5.15 4.44 -9.15
CA THR A 418 -6.35 4.56 -8.30
C THR A 418 -5.91 5.05 -6.93
N ASP A 419 -6.44 6.20 -6.53
CA ASP A 419 -6.41 6.65 -5.14
C ASP A 419 -7.78 6.37 -4.50
N ILE A 420 -7.80 5.73 -3.34
CA ILE A 420 -9.02 5.54 -2.53
C ILE A 420 -8.95 6.49 -1.33
N LEU A 421 -9.87 7.45 -1.27
CA LEU A 421 -10.08 8.31 -0.10
C LEU A 421 -11.05 7.63 0.85
N ILE A 422 -10.59 7.34 2.06
CA ILE A 422 -11.34 6.65 3.10
C ILE A 422 -11.86 7.67 4.11
N LYS A 423 -13.15 8.00 4.01
CA LYS A 423 -13.84 8.85 5.00
C LYS A 423 -14.33 7.97 6.13
N PHE A 424 -13.64 8.05 7.27
CA PHE A 424 -13.94 7.27 8.46
C PHE A 424 -13.57 8.03 9.73
N ASP A 425 -14.57 8.70 10.30
CA ASP A 425 -14.42 9.59 11.46
C ASP A 425 -13.74 8.96 12.69
N PRO A 426 -13.91 7.65 13.01
CA PRO A 426 -13.15 7.03 14.10
C PRO A 426 -11.63 7.12 13.98
N VAL A 427 -11.11 7.35 12.77
CA VAL A 427 -9.67 7.52 12.56
C VAL A 427 -9.31 8.98 12.30
N THR A 428 -10.15 9.71 11.55
CA THR A 428 -9.80 11.03 11.00
C THR A 428 -10.17 12.20 11.89
N GLN A 429 -10.98 11.98 12.94
CA GLN A 429 -11.33 13.02 13.91
C GLN A 429 -10.65 12.78 15.26
N ASP A 430 -10.19 13.86 15.88
CA ASP A 430 -9.60 13.82 17.21
C ASP A 430 -10.65 13.49 18.27
N TYR A 431 -10.22 12.76 19.31
CA TYR A 431 -10.98 12.52 20.53
C TYR A 431 -10.53 13.50 21.60
N ASN A 432 -11.45 13.88 22.48
CA ASN A 432 -11.25 14.74 23.63
C ASN A 432 -11.94 14.12 24.86
N PHE A 433 -11.17 13.36 25.64
CA PHE A 433 -11.62 12.74 26.88
C PHE A 433 -11.32 13.66 28.07
N ASP A 434 -12.23 14.58 28.37
CA ASP A 434 -12.09 15.56 29.46
C ASP A 434 -10.82 16.42 29.38
N GLY A 435 -10.58 17.03 28.21
CA GLY A 435 -9.40 17.85 27.92
C GLY A 435 -8.19 17.05 27.40
N ILE A 436 -8.21 15.72 27.50
CA ILE A 436 -7.13 14.86 26.97
C ILE A 436 -7.41 14.55 25.50
N LYS A 437 -6.60 15.14 24.62
CA LYS A 437 -6.68 14.92 23.18
C LYS A 437 -5.97 13.62 22.75
N LEU A 438 -6.64 12.83 21.92
CA LEU A 438 -6.08 11.66 21.25
C LEU A 438 -6.38 11.78 19.75
N SER A 439 -5.33 11.76 18.91
CA SER A 439 -5.47 11.88 17.46
C SER A 439 -4.89 10.65 16.75
N PRO A 440 -5.74 9.69 16.31
CA PRO A 440 -5.28 8.50 15.59
C PRO A 440 -4.57 8.83 14.28
N LEU A 441 -5.12 9.78 13.51
CA LEU A 441 -4.55 10.20 12.25
C LEU A 441 -3.16 10.84 12.44
N GLN A 442 -2.99 11.72 13.43
CA GLN A 442 -1.69 12.35 13.67
C GLN A 442 -0.64 11.33 14.11
N GLU A 443 -1.02 10.37 14.95
CA GLU A 443 -0.13 9.28 15.33
C GLU A 443 0.26 8.43 14.11
N PHE A 444 -0.69 8.13 13.21
CA PHE A 444 -0.39 7.40 11.98
C PHE A 444 0.57 8.16 11.05
N ILE A 445 0.34 9.46 10.83
CA ILE A 445 1.24 10.32 10.04
C ILE A 445 2.65 10.32 10.64
N ARG A 446 2.76 10.42 11.98
CA ARG A 446 4.05 10.39 12.68
C ARG A 446 4.80 9.09 12.43
N GLN A 447 4.08 7.95 12.39
CA GLN A 447 4.70 6.66 12.08
C GLN A 447 5.18 6.55 10.65
N LEU A 448 4.39 7.07 9.71
CA LEU A 448 4.80 7.16 8.31
C LEU A 448 6.06 8.04 8.18
N GLN A 449 6.11 9.20 8.83
CA GLN A 449 7.29 10.09 8.82
C GLN A 449 8.55 9.42 9.37
N ILE A 450 8.44 8.66 10.47
CA ILE A 450 9.56 7.87 10.99
C ILE A 450 10.06 6.89 9.93
N MET A 451 9.16 6.16 9.27
CA MET A 451 9.53 5.20 8.24
C MET A 451 10.15 5.88 7.01
N MET A 452 9.60 7.02 6.58
CA MET A 452 10.11 7.79 5.45
C MET A 452 11.54 8.31 5.70
N ALA A 453 11.81 8.84 6.89
CA ALA A 453 13.15 9.28 7.28
C ALA A 453 14.16 8.12 7.29
N ARG A 454 13.76 6.96 7.81
CA ARG A 454 14.59 5.74 7.79
C ARG A 454 14.87 5.24 6.37
N TYR A 455 13.88 5.29 5.50
CA TYR A 455 14.01 4.88 4.10
C TYR A 455 14.98 5.77 3.33
N ARG A 456 14.93 7.10 3.53
CA ARG A 456 15.83 8.06 2.86
C ARG A 456 17.31 7.79 3.05
N VAL A 457 17.70 7.20 4.18
CA VAL A 457 19.12 6.89 4.49
C VAL A 457 19.39 5.39 4.61
N GLY A 458 18.40 4.54 4.31
CA GLY A 458 18.55 3.08 4.39
C GLY A 458 18.91 2.57 5.78
N ASP A 459 18.32 3.13 6.83
CA ASP A 459 18.72 2.88 8.24
C ASP A 459 20.23 3.08 8.49
N GLY A 460 20.84 4.03 7.77
CA GLY A 460 22.26 4.38 7.91
C GLY A 460 23.19 3.67 6.92
N THR A 461 22.70 2.71 6.15
CA THR A 461 23.50 2.03 5.10
C THR A 461 23.58 2.81 3.79
N GLY A 462 22.84 3.92 3.68
CA GLY A 462 22.68 4.70 2.45
C GLY A 462 21.74 4.08 1.42
N SER A 463 21.11 2.94 1.72
CA SER A 463 20.27 2.23 0.76
C SER A 463 19.06 1.54 1.39
N ALA A 464 17.91 1.79 0.79
CA ALA A 464 16.65 1.07 0.98
C ALA A 464 16.24 0.53 -0.38
N MET A 465 16.28 -0.80 -0.53
CA MET A 465 16.04 -1.52 -1.78
C MET A 465 14.90 -2.52 -1.58
N VAL A 466 14.13 -2.75 -2.64
CA VAL A 466 13.11 -3.80 -2.65
C VAL A 466 13.78 -5.17 -2.84
N THR A 467 13.47 -6.11 -1.96
CA THR A 467 13.89 -7.52 -2.02
C THR A 467 12.67 -8.41 -1.75
N PRO A 468 12.73 -9.74 -1.95
CA PRO A 468 11.62 -10.61 -1.57
C PRO A 468 11.21 -10.53 -0.08
N ALA A 469 12.10 -10.07 0.80
CA ALA A 469 11.85 -9.88 2.24
C ALA A 469 11.56 -8.43 2.65
N ILE A 470 11.81 -7.46 1.75
CA ILE A 470 11.69 -6.01 2.01
C ILE A 470 10.89 -5.38 0.88
N SER A 471 9.67 -4.93 1.18
CA SER A 471 8.79 -4.28 0.21
C SER A 471 8.21 -2.99 0.79
N CYS A 472 8.12 -1.95 -0.02
CA CYS A 472 7.56 -0.65 0.38
C CYS A 472 6.15 -0.77 0.96
N VAL A 473 5.34 -1.71 0.46
CA VAL A 473 4.00 -1.98 0.99
C VAL A 473 4.03 -2.61 2.38
N GLN A 474 5.00 -3.48 2.68
CA GLN A 474 5.16 -4.07 4.02
C GLN A 474 5.54 -2.99 5.03
N ASP A 475 6.49 -2.13 4.70
CA ASP A 475 6.98 -1.10 5.62
C ASP A 475 5.96 0.04 5.81
N SER A 476 5.16 0.33 4.78
CA SER A 476 3.97 1.19 4.91
C SER A 476 2.96 0.59 5.90
N ASN A 477 2.68 -0.71 5.78
CA ASN A 477 1.77 -1.43 6.67
C ASN A 477 2.33 -1.61 8.09
N GLN A 478 3.65 -1.67 8.23
CA GLN A 478 4.31 -1.67 9.53
C GLN A 478 4.10 -0.34 10.26
N ALA A 479 4.12 0.79 9.56
CA ALA A 479 3.80 2.09 10.16
C ALA A 479 2.34 2.12 10.69
N LEU A 480 1.40 1.50 9.95
CA LEU A 480 0.01 1.34 10.41
C LEU A 480 -0.06 0.45 11.66
N TYR A 481 0.62 -0.69 11.68
CA TYR A 481 0.69 -1.56 12.85
C TYR A 481 1.26 -0.82 14.08
N ALA A 482 2.35 -0.08 13.90
CA ALA A 482 2.97 0.70 14.96
C ALA A 482 2.04 1.78 15.51
N ALA A 483 1.25 2.44 14.65
CA ALA A 483 0.27 3.44 15.07
C ALA A 483 -0.83 2.81 15.93
N ILE A 484 -1.35 1.63 15.54
CA ILE A 484 -2.35 0.90 16.32
C ILE A 484 -1.81 0.56 17.72
N LYS A 485 -0.56 0.06 17.80
CA LYS A 485 0.08 -0.24 19.09
C LYS A 485 0.30 1.00 19.95
N ALA A 486 0.77 2.10 19.36
CA ALA A 486 1.00 3.34 20.07
C ALA A 486 -0.30 3.90 20.67
N ILE A 487 -1.40 3.89 19.91
CA ILE A 487 -2.72 4.34 20.41
C ILE A 487 -3.23 3.43 21.52
N LYS A 488 -3.16 2.10 21.34
CA LYS A 488 -3.55 1.13 22.38
C LYS A 488 -2.78 1.38 23.67
N GLN A 489 -1.47 1.61 23.57
CA GLN A 489 -0.63 1.90 24.71
C GLN A 489 -0.99 3.24 25.37
N GLN A 490 -1.14 4.31 24.59
CA GLN A 490 -1.51 5.63 25.13
C GLN A 490 -2.84 5.57 25.89
N VAL A 491 -3.82 4.82 25.36
CA VAL A 491 -5.12 4.64 26.00
C VAL A 491 -5.03 3.78 27.26
N SER A 492 -4.29 2.67 27.24
CA SER A 492 -4.15 1.79 28.41
C SER A 492 -3.33 2.43 29.53
N SER A 493 -2.33 3.25 29.19
CA SER A 493 -1.45 3.91 30.15
C SER A 493 -1.99 5.23 30.71
N THR A 494 -3.17 5.70 30.25
CA THR A 494 -3.78 6.95 30.71
C THR A 494 -5.05 6.68 31.54
N PRO A 495 -4.97 6.68 32.89
CA PRO A 495 -6.11 6.33 33.75
C PRO A 495 -7.36 7.20 33.53
N ALA A 496 -7.18 8.47 33.17
CA ALA A 496 -8.28 9.39 32.90
C ALA A 496 -9.12 8.98 31.67
N ILE A 497 -8.48 8.53 30.59
CA ILE A 497 -9.19 7.99 29.42
C ILE A 497 -9.96 6.72 29.83
N GLN A 498 -9.32 5.82 30.58
CA GLN A 498 -9.98 4.60 31.07
C GLN A 498 -11.19 4.89 31.96
N LYS A 499 -11.08 5.91 32.82
CA LYS A 499 -12.19 6.38 33.67
C LYS A 499 -13.33 6.91 32.79
N TRP A 500 -13.04 7.79 31.83
CA TRP A 500 -14.04 8.34 30.91
C TRP A 500 -14.82 7.22 30.20
N LEU A 501 -14.13 6.27 29.58
CA LEU A 501 -14.75 5.18 28.83
C LEU A 501 -15.68 4.32 29.70
N LYS A 502 -15.39 4.19 31.00
CA LYS A 502 -16.23 3.45 31.95
C LYS A 502 -17.42 4.26 32.46
N THR A 503 -17.24 5.56 32.71
CA THR A 503 -18.29 6.43 33.27
C THR A 503 -19.23 7.01 32.22
N HIS A 504 -18.82 7.03 30.94
CA HIS A 504 -19.60 7.58 29.82
C HIS A 504 -19.75 6.55 28.68
N PRO A 505 -20.39 5.38 28.92
CA PRO A 505 -20.46 4.30 27.93
C PRO A 505 -21.24 4.67 26.65
N GLU A 506 -22.28 5.50 26.78
CA GLU A 506 -23.16 5.92 25.68
C GLU A 506 -22.74 7.27 25.05
N ASP A 507 -21.64 7.87 25.50
CA ASP A 507 -21.13 9.10 24.89
C ASP A 507 -20.67 8.85 23.45
N SER A 508 -20.97 9.79 22.55
CA SER A 508 -20.62 9.70 21.13
C SER A 508 -19.13 9.40 20.88
N GLN A 509 -18.23 9.93 21.71
CA GLN A 509 -16.79 9.66 21.62
C GLN A 509 -16.46 8.24 22.05
N THR A 510 -17.13 7.71 23.08
CA THR A 510 -16.94 6.33 23.55
C THR A 510 -17.41 5.34 22.48
N LEU A 511 -18.60 5.56 21.90
CA LEU A 511 -19.13 4.72 20.82
C LEU A 511 -18.23 4.75 19.57
N ARG A 512 -17.76 5.94 19.17
CA ARG A 512 -16.80 6.10 18.08
C ARG A 512 -15.46 5.44 18.40
N PHE A 513 -15.01 5.49 19.65
CA PHE A 513 -13.77 4.84 20.08
C PHE A 513 -13.89 3.30 20.03
N GLN A 514 -15.06 2.74 20.38
CA GLN A 514 -15.32 1.30 20.22
C GLN A 514 -15.20 0.87 18.75
N GLN A 515 -15.66 1.69 17.80
CA GLN A 515 -15.46 1.44 16.37
C GLN A 515 -13.97 1.45 15.99
N LEU A 516 -13.19 2.40 16.51
CA LEU A 516 -11.73 2.43 16.30
C LEU A 516 -11.05 1.16 16.86
N VAL A 517 -11.45 0.68 18.04
CA VAL A 517 -10.91 -0.55 18.65
C VAL A 517 -11.27 -1.78 17.79
N SER A 518 -12.50 -1.85 17.29
CA SER A 518 -12.95 -2.92 16.39
C SER A 518 -12.17 -2.93 15.08
N LEU A 519 -11.98 -1.75 14.48
CA LEU A 519 -11.15 -1.57 13.29
C LEU A 519 -9.71 -2.00 13.56
N GLY A 520 -9.07 -1.49 14.62
CA GLY A 520 -7.69 -1.79 14.97
C GLY A 520 -7.46 -3.30 15.22
N SER A 521 -8.44 -3.99 15.79
CA SER A 521 -8.38 -5.45 15.96
C SER A 521 -8.48 -6.20 14.63
N SER A 522 -9.28 -5.69 13.69
CA SER A 522 -9.39 -6.27 12.35
C SER A 522 -8.13 -6.02 11.52
N LEU A 523 -7.58 -4.80 11.58
CA LEU A 523 -6.34 -4.44 10.90
C LEU A 523 -5.16 -5.26 11.42
N GLU A 524 -5.03 -5.45 12.74
CA GLU A 524 -3.96 -6.31 13.30
C GLU A 524 -4.04 -7.74 12.76
N LYS A 525 -5.23 -8.32 12.63
CA LYS A 525 -5.42 -9.66 12.04
C LYS A 525 -5.04 -9.71 10.57
N GLU A 526 -5.35 -8.65 9.81
CA GLU A 526 -4.98 -8.57 8.39
C GLU A 526 -3.46 -8.43 8.21
N LEU A 527 -2.82 -7.62 9.06
CA LEU A 527 -1.38 -7.38 9.04
C LEU A 527 -0.56 -8.58 9.53
N LEU A 528 -1.17 -9.43 10.35
CA LEU A 528 -0.57 -10.64 10.94
C LEU A 528 -1.38 -11.89 10.55
N PRO A 529 -1.43 -12.27 9.26
CA PRO A 529 -2.35 -13.31 8.78
C PRO A 529 -2.10 -14.70 9.38
N LEU A 530 -0.89 -14.97 9.90
CA LEU A 530 -0.56 -16.21 10.61
C LEU A 530 -0.58 -16.08 12.14
N GLY A 531 -0.95 -14.91 12.67
CA GLY A 531 -0.86 -14.58 14.11
C GLY A 531 0.58 -14.40 14.62
N ILE A 532 1.57 -14.45 13.73
CA ILE A 532 3.00 -14.32 14.07
C ILE A 532 3.44 -12.89 13.76
N VAL A 533 3.85 -12.14 14.79
CA VAL A 533 4.50 -10.85 14.62
C VAL A 533 5.91 -11.09 14.10
N ARG A 534 6.29 -10.44 13.00
CA ARG A 534 7.68 -10.48 12.53
C ARG A 534 8.60 -9.87 13.61
N ALA A 535 9.74 -10.48 13.87
CA ALA A 535 10.67 -10.01 14.89
C ALA A 535 11.17 -8.57 14.62
N ASP A 536 11.36 -8.22 13.36
CA ASP A 536 11.67 -6.85 12.96
C ASP A 536 10.50 -5.89 13.20
N TRP A 537 9.26 -6.28 12.94
CA TRP A 537 8.09 -5.46 13.23
C TRP A 537 7.90 -5.20 14.72
N GLU A 538 8.11 -6.22 15.56
CA GLU A 538 8.03 -6.10 17.02
C GLU A 538 9.13 -5.18 17.55
N SER A 539 10.39 -5.44 17.19
CA SER A 539 11.54 -4.60 17.58
C SER A 539 11.37 -3.14 17.13
N ASN A 540 10.87 -2.93 15.91
CA ASN A 540 10.60 -1.59 15.43
C ASN A 540 9.42 -0.96 16.16
N ALA A 541 8.32 -1.69 16.39
CA ALA A 541 7.14 -1.17 17.08
C ALA A 541 7.43 -0.83 18.55
N THR A 542 8.26 -1.60 19.25
CA THR A 542 8.69 -1.30 20.63
C THR A 542 9.66 -0.12 20.68
N ALA A 543 10.65 -0.05 19.77
CA ALA A 543 11.54 1.11 19.61
C ALA A 543 10.75 2.38 19.28
N VAL A 544 9.69 2.24 18.47
CA VAL A 544 8.78 3.30 18.08
C VAL A 544 7.78 3.67 19.17
N ALA A 545 7.34 2.73 20.00
CA ALA A 545 6.50 3.00 21.16
C ALA A 545 7.29 3.58 22.35
N GLY A 546 8.63 3.68 22.22
CA GLY A 546 9.51 4.24 23.27
C GLY A 546 9.77 3.25 24.41
N ILE A 547 9.69 1.95 24.13
CA ILE A 547 9.80 0.85 25.11
C ILE A 547 11.22 0.23 25.09
N ASP A 548 12.11 0.67 24.18
CA ASP A 548 13.40 0.03 23.92
C ASP A 548 14.58 0.55 24.76
N ASP A 549 15.48 -0.36 25.11
CA ASP A 549 16.75 -0.22 25.83
C ASP A 549 17.92 0.29 24.95
N GLY A 550 17.61 0.91 23.80
CA GLY A 550 18.57 1.61 22.95
C GLY A 550 19.30 0.73 21.93
N LYS A 551 18.70 -0.40 21.51
CA LYS A 551 19.29 -1.29 20.50
C LYS A 551 18.94 -0.84 19.09
N GLN A 552 19.82 -1.11 18.12
CA GLN A 552 19.54 -0.83 16.71
C GLN A 552 18.37 -1.71 16.25
N PRO A 553 17.38 -1.15 15.53
CA PRO A 553 16.25 -1.92 15.02
C PRO A 553 16.75 -3.04 14.09
N PHE A 554 16.35 -4.27 14.41
CA PHE A 554 16.66 -5.45 13.61
C PHE A 554 15.81 -5.47 12.34
N ARG A 555 16.38 -5.96 11.24
CA ARG A 555 15.65 -6.29 9.99
C ARG A 555 15.76 -7.79 9.78
N ASP A 556 14.65 -8.46 9.50
CA ASP A 556 14.63 -9.89 9.21
C ASP A 556 14.66 -10.09 7.69
N PRO A 557 15.81 -10.49 7.09
CA PRO A 557 15.92 -10.71 5.65
C PRO A 557 15.38 -12.08 5.22
N SER A 558 14.84 -12.89 6.13
CA SER A 558 14.47 -14.26 5.85
C SER A 558 13.24 -14.36 4.93
N ILE A 559 13.21 -15.42 4.11
CA ILE A 559 12.03 -15.77 3.31
C ILE A 559 10.79 -16.05 4.18
N TRP A 560 11.00 -16.41 5.45
CA TRP A 560 9.93 -16.65 6.42
C TRP A 560 9.20 -15.35 6.78
N ALA A 561 9.90 -14.21 6.84
CA ALA A 561 9.31 -12.90 7.06
C ALA A 561 8.33 -12.49 5.93
N GLY A 562 8.64 -12.87 4.68
CA GLY A 562 7.73 -12.68 3.54
C GLY A 562 6.48 -13.56 3.60
N LEU A 563 6.61 -14.80 4.08
CA LEU A 563 5.48 -15.73 4.22
C LEU A 563 4.54 -15.37 5.38
N THR A 564 5.06 -14.86 6.50
CA THR A 564 4.24 -14.46 7.66
C THR A 564 3.45 -13.16 7.44
N SER A 565 3.81 -12.37 6.43
CA SER A 565 3.18 -11.09 6.09
C SER A 565 2.66 -11.02 4.64
N TRP A 566 2.44 -12.18 4.01
CA TRP A 566 2.18 -12.31 2.57
C TRP A 566 1.05 -11.41 2.03
N ARG A 567 0.00 -11.18 2.82
CA ARG A 567 -1.12 -10.29 2.48
C ARG A 567 -0.73 -8.82 2.31
N SER A 568 0.36 -8.42 2.95
CA SER A 568 0.97 -7.10 2.84
C SER A 568 2.18 -7.02 1.89
N THR A 569 2.48 -8.09 1.14
CA THR A 569 3.66 -8.13 0.25
C THR A 569 3.41 -7.59 -1.15
N THR A 570 2.19 -7.72 -1.68
CA THR A 570 1.84 -7.19 -3.01
C THR A 570 1.05 -5.89 -2.87
N PRO A 571 1.43 -4.82 -3.58
CA PRO A 571 0.72 -3.54 -3.55
C PRO A 571 -0.78 -3.69 -3.81
N ARG A 572 -1.14 -4.49 -4.83
CA ARG A 572 -2.53 -4.67 -5.25
C ARG A 572 -3.38 -5.35 -4.18
N GLN A 573 -2.86 -6.39 -3.54
CA GLN A 573 -3.61 -7.10 -2.52
C GLN A 573 -3.82 -6.24 -1.28
N ALA A 574 -2.76 -5.59 -0.77
CA ALA A 574 -2.85 -4.74 0.40
C ALA A 574 -3.85 -3.59 0.20
N HIS A 575 -3.80 -2.94 -0.97
CA HIS A 575 -4.74 -1.90 -1.35
C HIS A 575 -6.20 -2.37 -1.28
N ASP A 576 -6.51 -3.52 -1.91
CA ASP A 576 -7.88 -4.04 -1.99
C ASP A 576 -8.38 -4.57 -0.63
N GLU A 577 -7.52 -5.24 0.15
CA GLU A 577 -7.89 -5.80 1.46
C GLU A 577 -8.14 -4.70 2.49
N LEU A 578 -7.28 -3.68 2.56
CA LEU A 578 -7.48 -2.54 3.45
C LEU A 578 -8.76 -1.77 3.09
N ALA A 579 -8.98 -1.48 1.80
CA ALA A 579 -10.20 -0.81 1.35
C ALA A 579 -11.46 -1.62 1.72
N ALA A 580 -11.46 -2.92 1.46
CA ALA A 580 -12.59 -3.80 1.81
C ALA A 580 -12.83 -3.86 3.32
N LEU A 581 -11.76 -3.86 4.13
CA LEU A 581 -11.85 -3.86 5.58
C LEU A 581 -12.50 -2.56 6.09
N PHE A 582 -12.04 -1.40 5.63
CA PHE A 582 -12.66 -0.11 5.98
C PHE A 582 -14.14 -0.04 5.56
N LEU A 583 -14.48 -0.52 4.35
CA LEU A 583 -15.87 -0.56 3.89
C LEU A 583 -16.76 -1.42 4.80
N LYS A 584 -16.27 -2.58 5.24
CA LYS A 584 -16.98 -3.47 6.18
C LYS A 584 -17.19 -2.82 7.56
N HIS A 585 -16.30 -1.93 7.98
CA HIS A 585 -16.45 -1.12 9.20
C HIS A 585 -17.34 0.12 9.01
N GLY A 586 -17.96 0.29 7.83
CA GLY A 586 -18.91 1.36 7.57
C GLY A 586 -18.27 2.63 6.99
N ALA A 587 -16.99 2.59 6.58
CA ALA A 587 -16.37 3.72 5.89
C ALA A 587 -16.96 3.94 4.50
N LYS A 588 -16.99 5.20 4.07
CA LYS A 588 -17.27 5.57 2.67
C LYS A 588 -15.96 5.67 1.92
N LEU A 589 -15.91 5.13 0.70
CA LEU A 589 -14.70 5.09 -0.10
C LEU A 589 -14.89 5.89 -1.38
N TRP A 590 -14.04 6.89 -1.61
CA TRP A 590 -14.05 7.69 -2.82
C TRP A 590 -12.87 7.31 -3.70
N PHE A 591 -13.14 6.75 -4.86
CA PHE A 591 -12.13 6.34 -5.83
C PHE A 591 -11.84 7.51 -6.78
N LEU A 592 -10.58 7.85 -6.93
CA LEU A 592 -10.07 8.79 -7.92
C LEU A 592 -9.14 8.04 -8.86
N GLN A 593 -9.53 7.92 -10.13
CA GLN A 593 -8.81 7.15 -11.11
C GLN A 593 -8.28 8.05 -12.22
N SER A 594 -7.05 7.79 -12.65
CA SER A 594 -6.45 8.40 -13.83
C SER A 594 -5.74 7.32 -14.64
N ASN A 595 -5.90 7.33 -15.97
CA ASN A 595 -5.32 6.32 -16.85
C ASN A 595 -4.44 6.98 -17.91
N GLN A 596 -3.16 7.24 -17.62
CA GLN A 596 -2.23 7.91 -18.56
C GLN A 596 -2.83 9.23 -19.11
N VAL A 597 -2.97 10.20 -18.20
CA VAL A 597 -3.63 11.49 -18.44
C VAL A 597 -2.60 12.59 -18.69
N GLY A 598 -2.89 13.52 -19.58
CA GLY A 598 -1.98 14.58 -20.02
C GLY A 598 -1.94 14.65 -21.54
N GLY A 599 -0.77 14.89 -22.11
CA GLY A 599 -0.57 14.70 -23.55
C GLY A 599 -0.52 13.22 -23.95
N TRP A 600 -0.79 12.97 -25.22
CA TRP A 600 -0.99 11.65 -25.79
C TRP A 600 0.33 11.02 -26.26
N ASN A 601 0.64 9.83 -25.74
CA ASN A 601 1.74 9.01 -26.23
C ASN A 601 1.18 7.70 -26.83
N PRO A 602 1.25 7.47 -28.15
CA PRO A 602 0.65 6.30 -28.79
C PRO A 602 1.41 4.98 -28.54
N ASP A 603 2.64 5.02 -28.02
CA ASP A 603 3.49 3.83 -27.87
C ASP A 603 3.27 3.06 -26.57
N ILE A 604 2.52 3.65 -25.63
CA ILE A 604 2.22 3.05 -24.32
C ILE A 604 0.73 2.82 -24.14
N ILE A 605 0.36 1.84 -23.33
CA ILE A 605 -1.03 1.63 -22.86
C ILE A 605 -1.02 1.40 -21.34
N PRO A 606 -2.08 1.78 -20.63
CA PRO A 606 -2.14 1.55 -19.20
C PRO A 606 -2.45 0.07 -18.90
N VAL A 607 -1.74 -0.50 -17.92
CA VAL A 607 -1.96 -1.90 -17.47
C VAL A 607 -2.30 -1.91 -15.99
N ALA A 608 -3.38 -2.59 -15.60
CA ALA A 608 -3.78 -2.68 -14.21
C ALA A 608 -2.71 -3.37 -13.31
N PRO A 609 -2.53 -2.94 -12.06
CA PRO A 609 -1.72 -3.67 -11.09
C PRO A 609 -2.40 -4.98 -10.72
N THR A 610 -1.60 -6.03 -10.52
CA THR A 610 -2.07 -7.39 -10.26
C THR A 610 -1.42 -7.97 -9.01
N PRO A 611 -2.10 -8.88 -8.28
CA PRO A 611 -1.42 -9.78 -7.35
C PRO A 611 -0.41 -10.69 -8.09
N PHE A 612 0.36 -11.49 -7.35
CA PHE A 612 1.31 -12.44 -7.94
C PHE A 612 0.65 -13.36 -8.96
N PHE A 613 1.26 -13.47 -10.15
CA PHE A 613 0.78 -14.23 -11.30
C PHE A 613 -0.61 -13.81 -11.81
N GLY A 614 -1.07 -12.61 -11.47
CA GLY A 614 -2.43 -12.16 -11.79
C GLY A 614 -2.69 -11.93 -13.27
N GLN A 615 -1.67 -11.88 -14.13
CA GLN A 615 -1.89 -11.85 -15.59
C GLN A 615 -2.23 -13.23 -16.18
N ILE A 616 -1.98 -14.33 -15.46
CA ILE A 616 -2.36 -15.67 -15.90
C ILE A 616 -3.86 -15.83 -15.68
N LYS A 617 -4.64 -15.74 -16.76
CA LYS A 617 -6.10 -15.85 -16.74
C LYS A 617 -6.57 -17.17 -17.36
N ILE A 618 -7.70 -17.69 -16.88
CA ILE A 618 -8.40 -18.79 -17.56
C ILE A 618 -8.92 -18.25 -18.91
N PRO A 619 -8.69 -18.95 -20.04
CA PRO A 619 -9.16 -18.52 -21.35
C PRO A 619 -10.63 -18.09 -21.33
N PHE A 620 -10.93 -16.96 -21.99
CA PHE A 620 -12.27 -16.37 -22.10
C PHE A 620 -12.89 -15.87 -20.78
N THR A 621 -12.12 -15.78 -19.70
CA THR A 621 -12.57 -15.23 -18.41
C THR A 621 -11.63 -14.15 -17.87
N GLN A 622 -12.07 -13.42 -16.85
CA GLN A 622 -11.21 -12.50 -16.08
C GLN A 622 -10.60 -13.15 -14.82
N VAL A 623 -10.78 -14.47 -14.66
CA VAL A 623 -10.36 -15.19 -13.46
C VAL A 623 -8.88 -15.53 -13.55
N SER A 624 -8.12 -15.08 -12.56
CA SER A 624 -6.71 -15.43 -12.38
C SER A 624 -6.58 -16.50 -11.27
N PRO A 625 -6.50 -17.80 -11.62
CA PRO A 625 -6.61 -18.88 -10.63
C PRO A 625 -5.39 -18.96 -9.70
N MET A 626 -4.21 -18.57 -10.18
CA MET A 626 -2.97 -18.67 -9.42
C MET A 626 -2.99 -17.81 -8.13
N PRO A 627 -3.34 -16.51 -8.16
CA PRO A 627 -3.53 -15.73 -6.94
C PRO A 627 -4.57 -16.34 -5.99
N ILE A 628 -5.69 -16.83 -6.51
CA ILE A 628 -6.77 -17.40 -5.69
C ILE A 628 -6.26 -18.62 -4.93
N ILE A 629 -5.62 -19.55 -5.63
CA ILE A 629 -5.05 -20.78 -5.06
C ILE A 629 -3.96 -20.43 -4.03
N LEU A 630 -3.04 -19.53 -4.39
CA LEU A 630 -1.97 -19.11 -3.48
C LEU A 630 -2.55 -18.53 -2.19
N ASN A 631 -3.55 -17.66 -2.30
CA ASN A 631 -4.19 -17.02 -1.16
C ASN A 631 -4.91 -18.03 -0.27
N ARG A 632 -5.63 -18.99 -0.84
CA ARG A 632 -6.31 -20.05 -0.08
C ARG A 632 -5.32 -20.91 0.70
N VAL A 633 -4.25 -21.35 0.03
CA VAL A 633 -3.20 -22.16 0.67
C VAL A 633 -2.57 -21.38 1.81
N LEU A 634 -2.08 -20.17 1.56
CA LEU A 634 -1.39 -19.37 2.58
C LEU A 634 -2.32 -18.98 3.75
N ALA A 635 -3.58 -18.61 3.47
CA ALA A 635 -4.56 -18.29 4.51
C ALA A 635 -4.87 -19.52 5.38
N SER A 636 -4.98 -20.71 4.79
CA SER A 636 -5.30 -21.94 5.52
C SER A 636 -4.20 -22.41 6.48
N LEU A 637 -2.98 -21.90 6.34
CA LEU A 637 -1.86 -22.23 7.21
C LEU A 637 -1.88 -21.44 8.54
N ALA A 638 -2.83 -20.53 8.72
CA ALA A 638 -3.02 -19.82 9.99
C ALA A 638 -3.18 -20.81 11.16
N ILE A 639 -2.49 -20.50 12.26
CA ILE A 639 -2.49 -21.33 13.46
C ILE A 639 -3.87 -21.25 14.12
N PRO A 640 -4.54 -22.40 14.42
CA PRO A 640 -5.84 -22.40 15.08
C PRO A 640 -5.82 -21.68 16.43
N GLU A 641 -6.81 -20.82 16.67
CA GLU A 641 -7.08 -20.22 17.98
C GLU A 641 -7.76 -21.24 18.92
N VAL A 642 -7.86 -20.92 20.22
CA VAL A 642 -8.52 -21.79 21.23
C VAL A 642 -9.96 -22.15 20.82
N ARG A 643 -10.70 -21.22 20.21
CA ARG A 643 -12.06 -21.45 19.71
C ARG A 643 -12.12 -22.45 18.55
N ASP A 644 -11.08 -22.52 17.74
CA ASP A 644 -11.03 -23.43 16.58
C ASP A 644 -10.84 -24.88 17.06
N TRP A 645 -10.10 -25.09 18.14
CA TRP A 645 -9.99 -26.39 18.80
C TRP A 645 -11.31 -26.88 19.41
N LEU A 646 -12.18 -25.96 19.85
CA LEU A 646 -13.54 -26.30 20.25
C LEU A 646 -14.34 -26.83 19.05
N VAL A 647 -14.21 -26.21 17.87
CA VAL A 647 -14.84 -26.71 16.63
C VAL A 647 -14.34 -28.12 16.29
N VAL A 648 -13.04 -28.38 16.43
CA VAL A 648 -12.45 -29.72 16.24
C VAL A 648 -13.09 -30.74 17.18
N GLY A 649 -13.14 -30.43 18.48
CA GLY A 649 -13.72 -31.33 19.49
C GLY A 649 -15.21 -31.61 19.25
N VAL A 650 -16.01 -30.57 18.99
CA VAL A 650 -17.44 -30.71 18.69
C VAL A 650 -17.66 -31.51 17.41
N THR A 651 -16.87 -31.28 16.37
CA THR A 651 -16.98 -32.02 15.10
C THR A 651 -16.68 -33.51 15.30
N LEU A 652 -15.62 -33.84 16.05
CA LEU A 652 -15.28 -35.24 16.38
C LEU A 652 -16.38 -35.91 17.22
N LEU A 653 -16.96 -35.20 18.18
CA LEU A 653 -18.07 -35.72 18.99
C LEU A 653 -19.31 -36.00 18.14
N MET A 654 -19.73 -35.05 17.30
CA MET A 654 -20.89 -35.23 16.42
C MET A 654 -20.65 -36.34 15.39
N TYR A 655 -19.46 -36.36 14.78
CA TYR A 655 -19.08 -37.42 13.85
C TYR A 655 -19.10 -38.78 14.54
N GLY A 656 -18.48 -38.92 15.72
CA GLY A 656 -18.44 -40.18 16.47
C GLY A 656 -19.83 -40.67 16.89
N ALA A 657 -20.71 -39.75 17.32
CA ALA A 657 -22.09 -40.06 17.71
C ALA A 657 -22.91 -40.67 16.56
N ILE A 658 -22.58 -40.36 15.30
CA ILE A 658 -23.26 -40.89 14.11
C ILE A 658 -22.49 -42.09 13.54
N ALA A 659 -21.17 -41.96 13.40
CA ALA A 659 -20.30 -42.91 12.72
C ALA A 659 -20.14 -44.22 13.49
N LEU A 660 -20.03 -44.18 14.83
CA LEU A 660 -19.85 -45.39 15.63
C LEU A 660 -21.12 -46.28 15.58
N PRO A 661 -22.33 -45.79 15.86
CA PRO A 661 -23.53 -46.63 15.77
C PRO A 661 -23.77 -47.19 14.36
N LEU A 662 -23.61 -46.37 13.32
CA LEU A 662 -23.78 -46.81 11.93
C LEU A 662 -22.70 -47.81 11.50
N GLY A 663 -21.45 -47.57 11.88
CA GLY A 663 -20.33 -48.43 11.53
C GLY A 663 -20.37 -49.78 12.23
N PHE A 664 -20.79 -49.84 13.50
CA PHE A 664 -20.96 -51.11 14.21
C PHE A 664 -22.21 -51.87 13.74
N SER A 665 -23.35 -51.19 13.55
CA SER A 665 -24.60 -51.84 13.09
C SER A 665 -24.50 -52.42 11.67
N SER A 666 -23.70 -51.81 10.80
CA SER A 666 -23.41 -52.34 9.46
C SER A 666 -22.34 -53.45 9.46
N GLY A 667 -21.72 -53.74 10.59
CA GLY A 667 -20.59 -54.67 10.72
C GLY A 667 -19.29 -54.17 10.07
N PHE A 668 -19.25 -52.92 9.61
CA PHE A 668 -18.07 -52.33 8.98
C PHE A 668 -16.95 -52.08 10.00
N LEU A 669 -17.27 -51.44 11.13
CA LEU A 669 -16.37 -51.21 12.25
C LEU A 669 -16.38 -52.42 13.18
N GLN A 670 -15.20 -52.84 13.63
CA GLN A 670 -15.03 -53.94 14.57
C GLN A 670 -13.94 -53.54 15.57
N LEU A 671 -14.20 -53.72 16.87
CA LEU A 671 -13.19 -53.48 17.90
C LEU A 671 -12.06 -54.50 17.73
N ASN A 672 -10.99 -54.07 17.07
CA ASN A 672 -9.82 -54.88 16.78
C ASN A 672 -8.59 -53.98 16.90
N PHE A 673 -7.82 -54.21 17.96
CA PHE A 673 -6.61 -53.47 18.26
C PHE A 673 -5.46 -54.01 17.42
N TRP A 674 -4.98 -53.21 16.48
CA TRP A 674 -3.82 -53.57 15.67
C TRP A 674 -2.56 -53.56 16.54
N SER A 675 -2.06 -54.75 16.88
CA SER A 675 -0.89 -54.96 17.73
C SER A 675 0.37 -55.12 16.87
N GLU A 676 1.21 -54.08 16.86
CA GLU A 676 2.46 -54.02 16.11
C GLU A 676 3.53 -53.26 16.91
N SER A 677 4.76 -53.21 16.39
CA SER A 677 5.84 -52.45 17.04
C SER A 677 5.50 -50.95 17.13
N TRP A 678 6.02 -50.29 18.17
CA TRP A 678 5.85 -48.83 18.36
C TRP A 678 6.32 -48.01 17.16
N ILE A 679 7.34 -48.47 16.44
CA ILE A 679 7.84 -47.82 15.22
C ILE A 679 6.77 -47.87 14.12
N LYS A 680 6.13 -49.03 13.92
CA LYS A 680 5.05 -49.18 12.93
C LYS A 680 3.83 -48.35 13.31
N LEU A 681 3.42 -48.38 14.58
CA LEU A 681 2.32 -47.54 15.08
C LEU A 681 2.60 -46.05 14.87
N PHE A 682 3.81 -45.59 15.19
CA PHE A 682 4.25 -44.22 14.93
C PHE A 682 4.24 -43.90 13.43
N SER A 683 4.75 -44.81 12.59
CA SER A 683 4.79 -44.62 11.14
C SER A 683 3.41 -44.54 10.49
N VAL A 684 2.45 -45.35 10.92
CA VAL A 684 1.05 -45.30 10.43
C VAL A 684 0.36 -44.04 10.91
N THR A 685 0.62 -43.66 12.16
CA THR A 685 0.07 -42.43 12.75
C THR A 685 0.60 -41.19 12.01
N LEU A 686 1.92 -41.05 11.86
CA LEU A 686 2.53 -39.93 11.14
C LEU A 686 2.23 -39.97 9.64
N GLY A 687 2.24 -41.17 9.05
CA GLY A 687 1.88 -41.41 7.66
C GLY A 687 0.46 -40.95 7.38
N GLY A 688 -0.51 -41.33 8.21
CA GLY A 688 -1.91 -40.93 8.12
C GLY A 688 -2.15 -39.42 8.21
N LEU A 689 -1.27 -38.69 8.91
CA LEU A 689 -1.33 -37.23 8.97
C LEU A 689 -0.93 -36.61 7.62
N ILE A 690 0.13 -37.11 6.98
CA ILE A 690 0.59 -36.61 5.68
C ILE A 690 -0.35 -37.08 4.57
N PHE A 691 -0.63 -38.38 4.54
CA PHE A 691 -1.50 -39.06 3.58
C PHE A 691 -2.38 -40.08 4.32
N PRO A 692 -3.71 -39.89 4.37
CA PRO A 692 -4.48 -38.97 3.55
C PRO A 692 -4.63 -37.55 4.10
N ALA A 693 -4.60 -37.32 5.42
CA ALA A 693 -5.25 -36.16 6.04
C ALA A 693 -4.83 -34.79 5.47
N LEU A 694 -3.55 -34.41 5.53
CA LEU A 694 -3.09 -33.13 5.00
C LEU A 694 -3.27 -33.03 3.48
N SER A 695 -2.94 -34.09 2.75
CA SER A 695 -3.00 -34.07 1.28
C SER A 695 -4.42 -33.94 0.74
N GLU A 696 -5.38 -34.69 1.29
CA GLU A 696 -6.77 -34.67 0.84
C GLU A 696 -7.46 -33.38 1.28
N GLU A 697 -7.26 -32.94 2.52
CA GLU A 697 -7.87 -31.68 2.97
C GLU A 697 -7.30 -30.46 2.25
N LEU A 698 -6.01 -30.48 1.89
CA LEU A 698 -5.44 -29.46 1.01
C LEU A 698 -6.16 -29.42 -0.35
N VAL A 699 -6.36 -30.57 -0.99
CA VAL A 699 -6.99 -30.63 -2.33
C VAL A 699 -8.47 -30.28 -2.26
N PHE A 700 -9.23 -30.97 -1.41
CA PHE A 700 -10.69 -30.88 -1.45
C PHE A 700 -11.24 -29.67 -0.69
N ARG A 701 -10.61 -29.25 0.41
CA ARG A 701 -11.14 -28.14 1.23
C ARG A 701 -10.39 -26.86 0.92
N VAL A 702 -9.06 -26.86 0.94
CA VAL A 702 -8.29 -25.63 0.76
C VAL A 702 -8.28 -25.14 -0.69
N LEU A 703 -7.97 -25.99 -1.67
CA LEU A 703 -7.85 -25.54 -3.07
C LEU A 703 -9.23 -25.24 -3.70
N LEU A 704 -10.22 -26.11 -3.46
CA LEU A 704 -11.53 -26.00 -4.11
C LEU A 704 -12.48 -25.03 -3.41
N LEU A 705 -12.54 -25.00 -2.08
CA LEU A 705 -13.49 -24.15 -1.36
C LEU A 705 -12.96 -22.72 -1.25
N PRO A 706 -13.82 -21.69 -1.44
CA PRO A 706 -13.47 -20.35 -1.03
C PRO A 706 -13.17 -20.30 0.47
N HIS A 707 -12.02 -19.72 0.83
CA HIS A 707 -11.64 -19.49 2.21
C HIS A 707 -12.66 -18.55 2.90
N PRO A 708 -12.93 -18.66 4.21
CA PRO A 708 -13.89 -17.80 4.91
C PRO A 708 -13.62 -16.28 4.83
N THR A 709 -12.37 -15.90 4.51
CA THR A 709 -12.01 -14.48 4.28
C THR A 709 -12.29 -14.02 2.85
N GLU A 710 -12.51 -14.93 1.90
CA GLU A 710 -12.99 -14.60 0.57
C GLU A 710 -14.45 -14.14 0.65
N VAL A 711 -14.80 -13.18 -0.20
CA VAL A 711 -16.16 -12.61 -0.22
C VAL A 711 -16.88 -13.30 -1.36
N VAL A 712 -17.59 -14.36 -1.01
CA VAL A 712 -18.40 -15.17 -1.92
C VAL A 712 -19.79 -15.31 -1.32
N ASN A 713 -20.83 -15.11 -2.13
CA ASN A 713 -22.20 -15.35 -1.69
C ASN A 713 -22.37 -16.79 -1.18
N TRP A 714 -23.12 -16.98 -0.10
CA TRP A 714 -23.36 -18.29 0.52
C TRP A 714 -23.91 -19.35 -0.45
N GLY A 715 -24.72 -18.97 -1.43
CA GLY A 715 -25.21 -19.89 -2.47
C GLY A 715 -24.07 -20.43 -3.33
N ASN A 716 -23.16 -19.56 -3.78
CA ASN A 716 -21.98 -19.96 -4.54
C ASN A 716 -21.02 -20.78 -3.67
N TRP A 717 -20.82 -20.38 -2.41
CA TRP A 717 -20.00 -21.13 -1.47
C TRP A 717 -20.56 -22.55 -1.25
N ALA A 718 -21.87 -22.67 -1.03
CA ALA A 718 -22.56 -23.95 -0.85
C ALA A 718 -22.47 -24.84 -2.11
N LEU A 719 -22.52 -24.26 -3.30
CA LEU A 719 -22.32 -24.99 -4.56
C LEU A 719 -20.90 -25.57 -4.64
N TRP A 720 -19.87 -24.78 -4.30
CA TRP A 720 -18.50 -25.28 -4.22
C TRP A 720 -18.32 -26.33 -3.12
N ALA A 721 -18.98 -26.17 -1.98
CA ALA A 721 -18.99 -27.14 -0.89
C ALA A 721 -19.61 -28.48 -1.31
N ALA A 722 -20.75 -28.45 -2.00
CA ALA A 722 -21.40 -29.63 -2.54
C ALA A 722 -20.55 -30.31 -3.62
N LEU A 723 -19.96 -29.54 -4.54
CA LEU A 723 -19.07 -30.06 -5.58
C LEU A 723 -17.82 -30.71 -4.97
N SER A 724 -17.16 -30.04 -4.03
CA SER A 724 -16.00 -30.56 -3.32
C SER A 724 -16.33 -31.87 -2.60
N LEU A 725 -17.45 -31.92 -1.86
CA LEU A 725 -17.88 -33.11 -1.15
C LEU A 725 -18.18 -34.27 -2.11
N LEU A 726 -18.86 -34.00 -3.23
CA LEU A 726 -19.12 -35.00 -4.26
C LEU A 726 -17.82 -35.54 -4.86
N LEU A 727 -16.88 -34.67 -5.23
CA LEU A 727 -15.58 -35.06 -5.77
C LEU A 727 -14.77 -35.87 -4.75
N PHE A 728 -14.82 -35.50 -3.47
CA PHE A 728 -14.17 -36.23 -2.38
C PHE A 728 -14.73 -37.66 -2.26
N ILE A 729 -16.06 -37.82 -2.28
CA ILE A 729 -16.70 -39.14 -2.22
C ILE A 729 -16.34 -39.98 -3.45
N LEU A 730 -16.39 -39.39 -4.66
CA LEU A 730 -16.06 -40.08 -5.92
C LEU A 730 -14.56 -40.41 -6.05
N TYR A 731 -13.69 -39.64 -5.42
CA TYR A 731 -12.26 -39.88 -5.41
C TYR A 731 -11.89 -41.21 -4.74
N HIS A 732 -12.59 -41.62 -3.68
CA HIS A 732 -12.26 -42.84 -2.93
C HIS A 732 -12.30 -44.14 -3.77
N PRO A 733 -13.37 -44.46 -4.54
CA PRO A 733 -13.37 -45.63 -5.40
C PRO A 733 -12.37 -45.50 -6.57
N LEU A 734 -12.13 -44.29 -7.09
CA LEU A 734 -11.15 -44.04 -8.15
C LEU A 734 -9.71 -44.21 -7.66
N ASN A 735 -9.39 -43.74 -6.47
CA ASN A 735 -8.09 -43.87 -5.82
C ASN A 735 -7.77 -45.35 -5.54
N GLY A 736 -8.75 -46.11 -5.05
CA GLY A 736 -8.63 -47.56 -4.90
C GLY A 736 -8.34 -48.27 -6.24
N LYS A 737 -8.86 -47.74 -7.35
CA LYS A 737 -8.65 -48.32 -8.69
C LYS A 737 -7.28 -47.99 -9.28
N ILE A 738 -6.77 -46.79 -9.02
CA ILE A 738 -5.59 -46.23 -9.70
C ILE A 738 -4.30 -46.37 -8.87
N PHE A 739 -4.34 -46.10 -7.56
CA PHE A 739 -3.14 -45.97 -6.73
C PHE A 739 -3.01 -47.06 -5.65
N SER A 740 -4.11 -47.57 -5.09
CA SER A 740 -4.06 -48.64 -4.07
C SER A 740 -5.10 -49.73 -4.33
N ARG A 741 -4.69 -50.76 -5.08
CA ARG A 741 -5.53 -51.94 -5.40
C ARG A 741 -6.05 -52.64 -4.14
N PHE A 742 -5.37 -52.48 -3.00
CA PHE A 742 -5.75 -53.05 -1.71
C PHE A 742 -6.95 -52.34 -1.06
N GLY A 743 -7.16 -51.05 -1.34
CA GLY A 743 -8.30 -50.27 -0.84
C GLY A 743 -9.57 -50.38 -1.70
N LEU A 744 -9.46 -50.89 -2.94
CA LEU A 744 -10.57 -50.98 -3.89
C LEU A 744 -11.79 -51.80 -3.40
N PRO A 745 -11.61 -52.98 -2.78
CA PRO A 745 -12.76 -53.74 -2.26
C PRO A 745 -13.50 -52.97 -1.17
N THR A 746 -12.77 -52.24 -0.32
CA THR A 746 -13.34 -51.44 0.76
C THR A 746 -14.11 -50.23 0.24
N ALA A 747 -13.57 -49.53 -0.76
CA ALA A 747 -14.23 -48.37 -1.35
C ALA A 747 -15.40 -48.71 -2.31
N SER A 748 -15.38 -49.90 -2.94
CA SER A 748 -16.37 -50.27 -3.97
C SER A 748 -17.45 -51.23 -3.46
N ASN A 749 -17.14 -52.10 -2.49
CA ASN A 749 -18.06 -53.16 -2.05
C ASN A 749 -18.80 -52.81 -0.73
N HIS A 750 -18.44 -51.71 -0.06
CA HIS A 750 -19.06 -51.29 1.18
C HIS A 750 -19.63 -49.86 1.05
N PRO A 751 -20.90 -49.69 0.66
CA PRO A 751 -21.54 -48.37 0.57
C PRO A 751 -21.44 -47.57 1.88
N ILE A 752 -21.45 -48.26 3.03
CA ILE A 752 -21.29 -47.64 4.34
C ILE A 752 -19.94 -46.94 4.52
N PHE A 753 -18.85 -47.43 3.90
CA PHE A 753 -17.57 -46.74 3.92
C PHE A 753 -17.70 -45.37 3.27
N LEU A 754 -18.33 -45.28 2.08
CA LEU A 754 -18.57 -44.02 1.39
C LEU A 754 -19.50 -43.09 2.19
N THR A 755 -20.49 -43.64 2.90
CA THR A 755 -21.33 -42.85 3.81
C THR A 755 -20.52 -42.24 4.95
N LEU A 756 -19.68 -43.03 5.64
CA LEU A 756 -18.84 -42.57 6.74
C LEU A 756 -17.80 -41.55 6.25
N THR A 757 -17.15 -41.82 5.12
CA THR A 757 -16.26 -40.88 4.44
C THR A 757 -16.99 -39.60 4.05
N GLY A 758 -18.21 -39.69 3.52
CA GLY A 758 -19.04 -38.55 3.19
C GLY A 758 -19.38 -37.69 4.41
N LEU A 759 -19.71 -38.33 5.55
CA LEU A 759 -19.95 -37.65 6.82
C LEU A 759 -18.68 -36.98 7.36
N LEU A 760 -17.53 -37.65 7.29
CA LEU A 760 -16.24 -37.05 7.64
C LEU A 760 -15.95 -35.84 6.76
N GLY A 761 -16.14 -35.99 5.45
CA GLY A 761 -15.94 -34.94 4.48
C GLY A 761 -16.86 -33.74 4.70
N LEU A 762 -18.11 -33.97 5.08
CA LEU A 762 -19.07 -32.93 5.45
C LEU A 762 -18.62 -32.23 6.76
N GLY A 763 -18.22 -32.99 7.76
CA GLY A 763 -17.68 -32.46 9.03
C GLY A 763 -16.46 -31.56 8.81
N CYS A 764 -15.48 -32.03 8.02
CA CYS A 764 -14.32 -31.23 7.63
C CYS A 764 -14.71 -29.98 6.83
N THR A 765 -15.68 -30.07 5.91
CA THR A 765 -16.16 -28.91 5.15
C THR A 765 -16.81 -27.84 6.06
N VAL A 766 -17.65 -28.25 7.01
CA VAL A 766 -18.25 -27.33 7.99
C VAL A 766 -17.18 -26.74 8.91
N ALA A 767 -16.27 -27.57 9.43
CA ALA A 767 -15.17 -27.10 10.26
C ALA A 767 -14.25 -26.12 9.51
N TYR A 768 -13.99 -26.33 8.22
CA TYR A 768 -13.24 -25.40 7.39
C TYR A 768 -13.98 -24.07 7.19
N ALA A 769 -15.30 -24.10 7.00
CA ALA A 769 -16.11 -22.88 6.89
C ALA A 769 -16.03 -22.01 8.16
N LEU A 770 -15.93 -22.65 9.33
CA LEU A 770 -15.88 -21.97 10.63
C LEU A 770 -14.48 -21.48 11.00
N THR A 771 -13.45 -22.26 10.67
CA THR A 771 -12.07 -22.02 11.15
C THR A 771 -11.13 -21.47 10.07
N GLY A 772 -11.38 -21.81 8.80
CA GLY A 772 -10.47 -21.55 7.68
C GLY A 772 -9.13 -22.30 7.74
N SER A 773 -8.88 -23.12 8.77
CA SER A 773 -7.55 -23.69 9.04
C SER A 773 -7.39 -25.11 8.50
N LEU A 774 -6.31 -25.34 7.74
CA LEU A 774 -5.89 -26.67 7.29
C LEU A 774 -5.52 -27.55 8.49
N TRP A 775 -4.89 -26.98 9.52
CA TRP A 775 -4.48 -27.73 10.71
C TRP A 775 -5.67 -28.30 11.48
N ALA A 776 -6.75 -27.53 11.60
CA ALA A 776 -7.95 -27.96 12.30
C ALA A 776 -8.61 -29.16 11.58
N ILE A 777 -8.85 -29.03 10.27
CA ILE A 777 -9.51 -30.08 9.48
C ILE A 777 -8.64 -31.30 9.25
N ALA A 778 -7.32 -31.12 9.06
CA ALA A 778 -6.38 -32.24 8.97
C ALA A 778 -6.33 -33.00 10.29
N THR A 779 -6.44 -32.32 11.44
CA THR A 779 -6.49 -32.99 12.75
C THR A 779 -7.76 -33.83 12.90
N ILE A 780 -8.92 -33.31 12.51
CA ILE A 780 -10.19 -34.05 12.53
C ILE A 780 -10.07 -35.32 11.67
N HIS A 781 -9.65 -35.16 10.41
CA HIS A 781 -9.47 -36.26 9.48
C HIS A 781 -8.48 -37.29 10.03
N TRP A 782 -7.31 -36.82 10.47
CA TRP A 782 -6.24 -37.66 11.00
C TRP A 782 -6.69 -38.52 12.18
N ILE A 783 -7.35 -37.92 13.19
CA ILE A 783 -7.86 -38.65 14.35
C ILE A 783 -8.84 -39.74 13.91
N VAL A 784 -9.79 -39.41 13.01
CA VAL A 784 -10.77 -40.38 12.53
C VAL A 784 -10.11 -41.56 11.80
N VAL A 785 -9.12 -41.28 10.95
CA VAL A 785 -8.39 -42.31 10.21
C VAL A 785 -7.55 -43.17 11.14
N VAL A 786 -6.77 -42.58 12.04
CA VAL A 786 -5.93 -43.32 12.99
C VAL A 786 -6.77 -44.18 13.90
N VAL A 787 -7.88 -43.65 14.42
CA VAL A 787 -8.79 -44.42 15.27
C VAL A 787 -9.39 -45.61 14.51
N TRP A 788 -9.79 -45.39 13.25
CA TRP A 788 -10.31 -46.47 12.42
C TRP A 788 -9.27 -47.55 12.12
N LEU A 789 -8.06 -47.15 11.70
CA LEU A 789 -6.98 -48.06 11.35
C LEU A 789 -6.55 -48.92 12.56
N ILE A 790 -6.26 -48.27 13.69
CA ILE A 790 -5.63 -48.93 14.84
C ILE A 790 -6.65 -49.66 15.72
N PHE A 791 -7.85 -49.10 15.92
CA PHE A 791 -8.79 -49.61 16.93
C PHE A 791 -10.07 -50.23 16.36
N LEU A 792 -10.49 -49.84 15.16
CA LEU A 792 -11.81 -50.20 14.61
C LEU A 792 -11.73 -51.09 13.36
N GLY A 793 -10.63 -51.84 13.22
CA GLY A 793 -10.48 -52.88 12.20
C GLY A 793 -10.09 -52.40 10.80
N GLY A 794 -9.70 -51.13 10.64
CA GLY A 794 -9.33 -50.55 9.34
C GLY A 794 -8.12 -51.23 8.68
N MET A 795 -7.10 -51.60 9.46
CA MET A 795 -5.93 -52.32 8.92
C MET A 795 -6.30 -53.65 8.26
N HIS A 796 -7.23 -54.39 8.85
CA HIS A 796 -7.71 -55.65 8.28
C HIS A 796 -8.50 -55.42 6.98
N ARG A 797 -9.34 -54.38 6.95
CA ARG A 797 -10.17 -54.01 5.79
C ARG A 797 -9.36 -53.53 4.59
N LEU A 798 -8.20 -52.92 4.83
CA LEU A 798 -7.31 -52.46 3.77
C LEU A 798 -6.35 -53.54 3.27
N HIS A 799 -6.38 -54.76 3.84
CA HIS A 799 -5.43 -55.84 3.53
C HIS A 799 -3.95 -55.41 3.62
N LEU A 800 -3.66 -54.37 4.42
CA LEU A 800 -2.31 -53.89 4.68
C LEU A 800 -1.73 -54.78 5.80
N LYS A 801 -0.68 -55.54 5.47
CA LYS A 801 0.07 -56.34 6.45
C LYS A 801 1.09 -55.50 7.19
#